data_AF-A0AAU9LF61-F1
#
_entry.id   AF-A0AAU9LF61-F1
#
_cell.length_a   1.000
_cell.length_b   1.000
_cell.length_c   1.000
_cell.angle_alpha   90.00
_cell.angle_beta   90.00
_cell.angle_gamma   90.00
#
_symmetry.space_group_name_H-M   'P 1'
#
loop_
_entity.id
_entity.type
_entity.pdbx_description
1 polymer ?
#
loop_
_entity_poly.entity_id
_entity_poly.type
_entity_poly.pdbx_seq_one_letter_code
_entity_poly.pdbx_strand_id
1 'polypeptide(L)'
;MQLNRTCCCLDRGFDESDTCYGVNWEHRTGSCNDTILLKGLKISLLKLNFDRSRLPLNLWRGYWRIAQPITLRFDFLRDWFLVHFIPRILNFSSDLISAKPIEIMVEDHDKVDKAVLDFRSTEEWLSYTKDLVPVALEKARKVNGFPGRWKMIISKLEQIPTRLSDLSSHPCFLKNTLCKEQLQSVSKTLNESIKMAEKCSKEKHEGKLQMQSDLDALSGKIDLNLRDCGLLIKTGVLSEVALSSCTLSAPEGTSHGSYSVTELLARLQIGHLEAKHKALDSLVDVMKEDEKTVLPFLGRSSISALVQLLTATSPRIRETTVTLICTLTESGICDDLLVSEGVLPPLIRLLESGSSVGREKSAIALRRLSVSPEIGRAIAGHGGVQPLTEVCSSSDSVSRSSATCTLKNLSVIPDLRQTLAEEGIVTIMIGLLDSGVLSVSEYAAKCLQNLTSSNEDLKRAVITEGGVRSLLAYIDSGLPQEAAIGAIRNLVGSVSAETLISLGLLPRLVHVLDSSSTGAQKAAVGTLIRVSHSPEVKKVVGESGCIPLLIKLLEAKPNEVREVAAQAIATLMTVPRNVREVKRDPRSVPGLVQLLDPSPQNTAKKYAVCCLGVLSTSKKCRRLMISYGAIGYLKKLTEMDIIGSKMLLGRLQRRKFGNFFGKD
;
A
#
# COMPACT_ATOMS: atom_id res chain seq x y z
N MET A 1 -51.27 32.66 -0.59
CA MET A 1 -50.88 33.81 0.24
C MET A 1 -49.35 33.88 0.29
N GLN A 2 -48.84 35.04 -0.14
CA GLN A 2 -47.50 35.63 -0.11
C GLN A 2 -46.32 34.94 0.63
N LEU A 3 -45.22 34.75 -0.12
CA LEU A 3 -43.89 35.40 -0.02
C LEU A 3 -43.25 35.76 1.34
N ASN A 4 -41.93 35.46 1.37
CA ASN A 4 -40.78 36.24 1.89
C ASN A 4 -40.36 36.18 3.37
N ARG A 5 -39.10 35.75 3.59
CA ARG A 5 -37.91 36.53 4.05
C ARG A 5 -36.76 35.56 4.43
N THR A 6 -35.73 35.31 3.62
CA THR A 6 -34.41 36.00 3.48
C THR A 6 -33.62 36.38 4.74
N CYS A 7 -32.43 35.76 4.83
CA CYS A 7 -31.08 36.31 5.15
C CYS A 7 -30.74 36.88 6.55
N CYS A 8 -29.64 36.38 7.16
CA CYS A 8 -28.31 37.03 7.25
C CYS A 8 -27.53 36.75 8.56
N CYS A 9 -26.23 36.47 8.41
CA CYS A 9 -25.08 36.84 9.28
C CYS A 9 -24.94 36.13 10.66
N LEU A 10 -23.77 35.81 11.20
CA LEU A 10 -22.39 36.29 10.99
C LEU A 10 -21.40 35.35 11.72
N ASP A 11 -20.19 35.22 11.17
CA ASP A 11 -18.95 34.85 11.85
C ASP A 11 -18.75 35.60 13.17
N ARG A 12 -18.33 34.89 14.23
CA ARG A 12 -17.36 35.38 15.23
C ARG A 12 -16.63 34.20 15.85
N GLY A 13 -15.31 34.20 15.70
CA GLY A 13 -14.41 33.35 16.48
C GLY A 13 -14.43 33.70 17.96
N PHE A 14 -13.98 32.76 18.78
CA PHE A 14 -13.63 33.02 20.17
C PHE A 14 -12.36 32.26 20.56
N ASP A 15 -11.44 33.06 21.10
CA ASP A 15 -10.14 32.75 21.66
C ASP A 15 -10.20 31.89 22.93
N GLU A 16 -9.06 31.26 23.21
CA GLU A 16 -8.67 30.68 24.49
C GLU A 16 -8.56 31.75 25.59
N SER A 17 -9.32 31.61 26.67
CA SER A 17 -8.93 31.89 28.07
C SER A 17 -10.18 31.92 28.95
N ASP A 18 -10.28 30.98 29.89
CA ASP A 18 -10.57 31.27 31.30
C ASP A 18 -10.80 29.96 32.08
N THR A 19 -9.85 29.70 32.97
CA THR A 19 -10.02 28.87 34.17
C THR A 19 -11.02 29.51 35.12
N CYS A 20 -11.99 28.77 35.67
CA CYS A 20 -12.43 28.92 37.07
C CYS A 20 -13.40 27.81 37.51
N TYR A 21 -13.00 27.14 38.60
CA TYR A 21 -13.76 26.63 39.74
C TYR A 21 -14.95 25.68 39.57
N GLY A 22 -14.89 24.63 40.38
CA GLY A 22 -15.80 23.51 40.39
C GLY A 22 -17.14 23.80 41.06
N VAL A 23 -18.11 22.94 40.70
CA VAL A 23 -19.36 22.77 41.42
C VAL A 23 -19.72 21.27 41.40
N ASN A 24 -20.19 20.84 42.57
CA ASN A 24 -20.50 19.49 43.02
C ASN A 24 -21.26 18.59 42.04
N TRP A 25 -20.84 17.32 42.05
CA TRP A 25 -21.64 16.20 41.57
C TRP A 25 -22.80 15.95 42.54
N GLU A 26 -23.98 16.51 42.25
CA GLU A 26 -25.23 16.02 42.85
C GLU A 26 -25.83 14.91 41.98
N HIS A 27 -25.93 13.73 42.58
CA HIS A 27 -26.76 12.63 42.11
C HIS A 27 -28.22 13.09 41.97
N ARG A 28 -28.71 13.23 40.74
CA ARG A 28 -30.14 13.11 40.43
C ARG A 28 -30.36 12.02 39.40
N THR A 29 -31.01 10.96 39.88
CA THR A 29 -31.71 9.96 39.08
C THR A 29 -32.87 10.63 38.35
N GLY A 30 -32.64 11.00 37.08
CA GLY A 30 -33.65 11.56 36.19
C GLY A 30 -33.62 10.86 34.85
N SER A 31 -34.66 10.06 34.58
CA SER A 31 -34.96 9.53 33.25
C SER A 31 -35.38 10.70 32.36
N CYS A 32 -34.51 11.12 31.43
CA CYS A 32 -34.87 12.01 30.33
C CYS A 32 -34.99 11.17 29.05
N ASN A 33 -36.23 10.98 28.61
CA ASN A 33 -36.59 10.54 27.28
C ASN A 33 -36.30 11.66 26.28
N ASP A 34 -35.19 11.58 25.54
CA ASP A 34 -35.05 12.29 24.28
C ASP A 34 -35.29 11.31 23.14
N THR A 35 -36.52 11.34 22.63
CA THR A 35 -36.96 10.55 21.47
C THR A 35 -36.58 11.31 20.21
N ILE A 36 -35.46 10.94 19.59
CA ILE A 36 -35.16 11.35 18.21
C ILE A 36 -36.06 10.50 17.29
N LEU A 37 -37.12 11.12 16.77
CA LEU A 37 -38.02 10.57 15.77
C LEU A 37 -37.32 10.44 14.41
N LEU A 38 -36.50 9.41 14.24
CA LEU A 38 -36.20 8.86 12.92
C LEU A 38 -37.36 7.93 12.55
N LYS A 39 -38.18 8.36 11.59
CA LYS A 39 -39.27 7.55 11.04
C LYS A 39 -38.73 6.18 10.60
N GLY A 40 -39.09 5.15 11.37
CA GLY A 40 -39.15 3.77 10.88
C GLY A 40 -37.94 2.87 11.19
N LEU A 41 -37.57 2.69 12.45
CA LEU A 41 -36.92 1.45 12.93
C LEU A 41 -37.12 1.33 14.45
N LYS A 42 -37.99 0.41 14.87
CA LYS A 42 -38.26 0.10 16.28
C LYS A 42 -37.31 -1.03 16.70
N ILE A 43 -36.09 -0.68 17.12
CA ILE A 43 -35.18 -1.64 17.78
C ILE A 43 -35.44 -1.55 19.28
N SER A 44 -36.11 -2.57 19.81
CA SER A 44 -36.23 -2.77 21.25
C SER A 44 -34.88 -3.23 21.81
N LEU A 45 -34.12 -2.31 22.41
CA LEU A 45 -32.93 -2.67 23.19
C LEU A 45 -33.39 -3.36 24.49
N LEU A 46 -33.07 -4.65 24.62
CA LEU A 46 -33.12 -5.36 25.89
C LEU A 46 -32.23 -4.64 26.91
N LYS A 47 -32.75 -4.45 28.13
CA LYS A 47 -32.01 -4.03 29.31
C LYS A 47 -30.80 -4.97 29.52
N LEU A 48 -29.59 -4.47 29.23
CA LEU A 48 -28.36 -5.01 29.79
C LEU A 48 -27.87 -4.00 30.85
N ASN A 49 -28.03 -4.36 32.13
CA ASN A 49 -27.42 -3.65 33.24
C ASN A 49 -25.89 -3.82 33.15
N PHE A 50 -25.18 -2.76 32.77
CA PHE A 50 -23.72 -2.70 32.87
C PHE A 50 -23.31 -1.95 34.14
N ASP A 51 -22.51 -2.61 34.97
CA ASP A 51 -21.84 -2.05 36.14
C ASP A 51 -20.76 -1.04 35.69
N ARG A 52 -20.86 0.21 36.16
CA ARG A 52 -20.08 1.37 35.70
C ARG A 52 -18.68 1.48 36.32
N SER A 53 -18.21 0.48 37.05
CA SER A 53 -16.98 0.55 37.83
C SER A 53 -15.68 0.17 37.08
N ARG A 54 -15.74 -0.23 35.80
CA ARG A 54 -14.54 -0.58 35.02
C ARG A 54 -14.63 -0.11 33.57
N LEU A 55 -14.15 1.10 33.26
CA LEU A 55 -13.59 1.50 31.95
C LEU A 55 -12.99 2.93 32.02
N PRO A 56 -11.75 3.16 31.53
CA PRO A 56 -11.09 4.47 31.60
C PRO A 56 -11.55 5.46 30.52
N LEU A 57 -11.67 6.74 30.93
CA LEU A 57 -12.23 7.90 30.21
C LEU A 57 -11.48 8.40 28.95
N ASN A 58 -10.43 7.69 28.49
CA ASN A 58 -9.55 8.21 27.43
C ASN A 58 -9.96 7.84 26.00
N LEU A 59 -10.97 6.99 25.81
CA LEU A 59 -11.41 6.58 24.46
C LEU A 59 -12.31 7.61 23.75
N TRP A 60 -12.87 8.59 24.47
CA TRP A 60 -13.92 9.45 23.93
C TRP A 60 -13.44 10.81 23.40
N ARG A 61 -12.23 11.27 23.75
CA ARG A 61 -11.73 12.59 23.32
C ARG A 61 -11.25 12.66 21.87
N GLY A 62 -10.94 11.53 21.23
CA GLY A 62 -10.46 11.50 19.84
C GLY A 62 -11.58 11.54 18.77
N TYR A 63 -12.80 11.10 19.11
CA TYR A 63 -13.83 10.83 18.10
C TYR A 63 -14.71 12.03 17.71
N TRP A 64 -14.65 13.14 18.46
CA TRP A 64 -15.54 14.30 18.22
C TRP A 64 -14.92 15.43 17.36
N ARG A 65 -13.66 15.31 16.94
CA ARG A 65 -12.97 16.35 16.15
C ARG A 65 -13.00 16.15 14.62
N ILE A 66 -13.66 15.11 14.11
CA ILE A 66 -13.63 14.77 12.65
C ILE A 66 -14.91 15.21 11.90
N ALA A 67 -15.86 15.86 12.57
CA ALA A 67 -17.12 16.24 11.93
C ALA A 67 -17.26 17.76 11.68
N GLN A 68 -16.63 18.27 10.61
CA GLN A 68 -17.15 19.35 9.73
C GLN A 68 -16.15 19.73 8.59
N PRO A 69 -16.62 20.19 7.42
CA PRO A 69 -17.60 19.58 6.53
C PRO A 69 -16.92 19.15 5.22
N ILE A 70 -16.79 17.85 4.98
CA ILE A 70 -16.48 17.34 3.64
C ILE A 70 -17.81 16.88 3.05
N THR A 71 -18.25 17.54 1.99
CA THR A 71 -19.34 17.09 1.12
C THR A 71 -18.93 15.78 0.44
N LEU A 72 -19.12 14.66 1.13
CA LEU A 72 -19.05 13.31 0.59
C LEU A 72 -20.33 12.57 0.95
N ARG A 73 -20.85 11.83 -0.03
CA ARG A 73 -22.16 11.17 -0.04
C ARG A 73 -22.45 10.40 1.27
N PHE A 74 -23.61 10.67 1.85
CA PHE A 74 -24.15 10.10 3.09
C PHE A 74 -24.17 8.56 3.14
N ASP A 75 -24.05 7.86 2.01
CA ASP A 75 -24.10 6.39 1.96
C ASP A 75 -22.81 5.72 2.50
N PHE A 76 -21.65 6.38 2.42
CA PHE A 76 -20.37 5.77 2.85
C PHE A 76 -20.18 5.74 4.37
N LEU A 77 -20.67 6.76 5.07
CA LEU A 77 -20.61 6.85 6.55
C LEU A 77 -21.56 5.85 7.21
N ARG A 78 -22.72 5.55 6.59
CA ARG A 78 -23.68 4.57 7.09
C ARG A 78 -23.11 3.15 7.03
N ASP A 79 -22.47 2.80 5.93
CA ASP A 79 -21.92 1.46 5.72
C ASP A 79 -20.65 1.24 6.56
N TRP A 80 -19.83 2.27 6.77
CA TRP A 80 -18.69 2.21 7.70
C TRP A 80 -19.13 1.97 9.15
N PHE A 81 -20.19 2.65 9.61
CA PHE A 81 -20.71 2.49 10.98
C PHE A 81 -21.29 1.08 11.22
N LEU A 82 -22.00 0.51 10.23
CA LEU A 82 -22.60 -0.82 10.32
C LEU A 82 -21.57 -1.96 10.25
N VAL A 83 -20.49 -1.78 9.49
CA VAL A 83 -19.48 -2.81 9.26
C VAL A 83 -18.38 -2.83 10.33
N HIS A 84 -18.00 -1.69 10.91
CA HIS A 84 -16.86 -1.62 11.83
C HIS A 84 -17.23 -1.50 13.32
N PHE A 85 -18.38 -0.91 13.66
CA PHE A 85 -18.73 -0.63 15.06
C PHE A 85 -19.55 -1.77 15.72
N ILE A 86 -20.46 -2.40 14.96
CA ILE A 86 -21.35 -3.46 15.46
C ILE A 86 -20.61 -4.78 15.79
N PRO A 87 -19.62 -5.24 14.99
CA PRO A 87 -18.88 -6.47 15.33
C PRO A 87 -18.01 -6.34 16.60
N ARG A 88 -17.54 -5.13 16.92
CA ARG A 88 -16.74 -4.88 18.14
C ARG A 88 -17.57 -4.97 19.43
N ILE A 89 -18.87 -4.71 19.38
CA ILE A 89 -19.78 -4.89 20.52
C ILE A 89 -20.17 -6.36 20.68
N LEU A 90 -20.36 -7.08 19.57
CA LEU A 90 -20.75 -8.50 19.60
C LEU A 90 -19.61 -9.43 20.07
N ASN A 91 -18.34 -9.06 19.83
CA ASN A 91 -17.18 -9.82 20.34
C ASN A 91 -16.94 -9.66 21.85
N PHE A 92 -17.65 -8.77 22.55
CA PHE A 92 -17.58 -8.67 24.01
C PHE A 92 -18.57 -9.62 24.72
N SER A 93 -19.39 -10.35 23.96
CA SER A 93 -20.46 -11.23 24.46
C SER A 93 -20.15 -12.73 24.36
N SER A 94 -19.00 -13.14 23.84
CA SER A 94 -18.70 -14.57 23.59
C SER A 94 -18.22 -15.36 24.83
N ASP A 95 -17.97 -14.70 25.97
CA ASP A 95 -17.42 -15.37 27.17
C ASP A 95 -18.48 -15.83 28.20
N LEU A 96 -19.77 -15.70 27.90
CA LEU A 96 -20.84 -16.31 28.70
C LEU A 96 -21.89 -16.93 27.78
N ILE A 97 -21.78 -18.23 27.50
CA ILE A 97 -22.87 -19.22 27.43
C ILE A 97 -22.20 -20.59 27.20
N SER A 98 -22.14 -21.39 28.26
CA SER A 98 -21.92 -22.83 28.18
C SER A 98 -23.28 -23.49 27.94
N ALA A 99 -23.47 -24.16 26.80
CA ALA A 99 -24.61 -25.05 26.59
C ALA A 99 -24.19 -26.27 25.76
N LYS A 100 -24.44 -27.46 26.32
CA LYS A 100 -24.16 -28.78 25.74
C LYS A 100 -24.94 -29.02 24.44
N PRO A 101 -24.44 -29.86 23.52
CA PRO A 101 -25.13 -30.19 22.29
C PRO A 101 -26.27 -31.19 22.54
N ILE A 102 -27.44 -30.92 21.95
CA ILE A 102 -28.54 -31.89 21.83
C ILE A 102 -28.39 -32.56 20.46
N GLU A 103 -28.14 -33.87 20.46
CA GLU A 103 -28.26 -34.72 19.28
C GLU A 103 -29.73 -34.80 18.87
N ILE A 104 -30.04 -34.32 17.67
CA ILE A 104 -31.30 -34.62 16.99
C ILE A 104 -30.95 -35.48 15.79
N MET A 105 -31.24 -36.78 15.89
CA MET A 105 -31.30 -37.69 14.76
C MET A 105 -32.41 -37.21 13.81
N VAL A 106 -32.03 -36.72 12.63
CA VAL A 106 -32.94 -36.52 11.51
C VAL A 106 -32.77 -37.72 10.59
N GLU A 107 -33.83 -38.54 10.48
CA GLU A 107 -33.89 -39.62 9.50
C GLU A 107 -33.82 -39.04 8.08
N ASP A 108 -32.89 -39.58 7.31
CA ASP A 108 -32.32 -39.04 6.09
C ASP A 108 -33.17 -39.49 4.87
N HIS A 109 -34.33 -38.83 4.66
CA HIS A 109 -35.20 -39.10 3.50
C HIS A 109 -34.76 -38.41 2.19
N ASP A 110 -33.73 -37.55 2.21
CA ASP A 110 -33.29 -36.72 1.07
C ASP A 110 -32.21 -37.36 0.17
N LYS A 111 -31.74 -38.58 0.48
CA LYS A 111 -30.66 -39.24 -0.29
C LYS A 111 -31.10 -39.86 -1.62
N VAL A 112 -32.37 -40.24 -1.75
CA VAL A 112 -32.87 -41.00 -2.92
C VAL A 112 -33.14 -40.08 -4.12
N ASP A 113 -33.63 -38.86 -3.90
CA ASP A 113 -33.93 -37.90 -4.98
C ASP A 113 -32.69 -37.19 -5.54
N LYS A 114 -31.61 -37.10 -4.76
CA LYS A 114 -30.38 -36.41 -5.16
C LYS A 114 -29.56 -37.21 -6.20
N ALA A 115 -29.69 -38.54 -6.20
CA ALA A 115 -28.96 -39.43 -7.09
C ALA A 115 -29.55 -39.49 -8.52
N VAL A 116 -30.85 -39.21 -8.69
CA VAL A 116 -31.54 -39.24 -10.00
C VAL A 116 -31.34 -37.95 -10.80
N LEU A 117 -30.99 -36.84 -10.15
CA LEU A 117 -30.87 -35.53 -10.79
C LEU A 117 -29.49 -35.24 -11.43
N ASP A 118 -28.44 -35.99 -11.09
CA ASP A 118 -27.07 -35.69 -11.53
C ASP A 118 -26.80 -36.10 -13.01
N PHE A 119 -27.58 -37.06 -13.53
CA PHE A 119 -27.40 -37.62 -14.88
C PHE A 119 -28.16 -36.91 -16.00
N ARG A 120 -29.01 -35.91 -15.69
CA ARG A 120 -29.80 -35.23 -16.73
C ARG A 120 -28.94 -34.45 -17.71
N SER A 121 -29.25 -34.56 -19.01
CA SER A 121 -28.62 -33.78 -20.07
C SER A 121 -29.00 -32.29 -19.98
N THR A 122 -28.26 -31.39 -20.64
CA THR A 122 -28.56 -29.94 -20.64
C THR A 122 -29.96 -29.64 -21.21
N GLU A 123 -30.40 -30.42 -22.20
CA GLU A 123 -31.73 -30.36 -22.80
C GLU A 123 -32.83 -30.77 -21.83
N GLU A 124 -32.63 -31.86 -21.09
CA GLU A 124 -33.56 -32.31 -20.06
C GLU A 124 -33.68 -31.30 -18.92
N TRP A 125 -32.57 -30.68 -18.53
CA TRP A 125 -32.58 -29.59 -17.56
C TRP A 125 -33.32 -28.36 -18.10
N LEU A 126 -33.19 -28.02 -19.38
CA LEU A 126 -33.93 -26.91 -19.99
C LEU A 126 -35.43 -27.18 -19.99
N SER A 127 -35.86 -28.39 -20.38
CA SER A 127 -37.28 -28.78 -20.37
C SER A 127 -37.82 -28.72 -18.94
N TYR A 128 -37.14 -29.36 -18.00
CA TYR A 128 -37.53 -29.37 -16.60
C TYR A 128 -37.64 -27.95 -16.01
N THR A 129 -36.69 -27.07 -16.34
CA THR A 129 -36.71 -25.68 -15.88
C THR A 129 -37.90 -24.93 -16.50
N LYS A 130 -38.16 -25.09 -17.80
CA LYS A 130 -39.30 -24.47 -18.50
C LYS A 130 -40.65 -24.91 -17.91
N ASP A 131 -40.76 -26.18 -17.52
CA ASP A 131 -41.97 -26.74 -16.92
C ASP A 131 -42.19 -26.23 -15.47
N LEU A 132 -41.11 -25.95 -14.74
CA LEU A 132 -41.20 -25.41 -13.37
C LEU A 132 -41.66 -23.94 -13.31
N VAL A 133 -41.33 -23.11 -14.31
CA VAL A 133 -41.68 -21.67 -14.31
C VAL A 133 -43.20 -21.42 -14.17
N PRO A 134 -44.09 -22.03 -14.98
CA PRO A 134 -45.53 -21.79 -14.84
C PRO A 134 -46.07 -22.24 -13.49
N VAL A 135 -45.54 -23.35 -12.93
CA VAL A 135 -45.93 -23.85 -11.60
C VAL A 135 -45.52 -22.85 -10.51
N ALA A 136 -44.29 -22.31 -10.58
CA ALA A 136 -43.80 -21.30 -9.65
C ALA A 136 -44.63 -20.01 -9.72
N LEU A 137 -44.98 -19.54 -10.93
CA LEU A 137 -45.82 -18.35 -11.12
C LEU A 137 -47.24 -18.55 -10.61
N GLU A 138 -47.86 -19.71 -10.87
CA GLU A 138 -49.21 -20.02 -10.38
C GLU A 138 -49.25 -20.03 -8.85
N LYS A 139 -48.30 -20.72 -8.22
CA LYS A 139 -48.20 -20.80 -6.75
C LYS A 139 -47.92 -19.43 -6.14
N ALA A 140 -47.02 -18.64 -6.72
CA ALA A 140 -46.71 -17.29 -6.26
C ALA A 140 -47.92 -16.35 -6.34
N ARG A 141 -48.75 -16.44 -7.40
CA ARG A 141 -49.95 -15.61 -7.57
C ARG A 141 -51.08 -15.96 -6.59
N LYS A 142 -51.09 -17.18 -6.04
CA LYS A 142 -52.09 -17.64 -5.05
C LYS A 142 -51.77 -17.19 -3.61
N VAL A 143 -50.60 -16.59 -3.37
CA VAL A 143 -50.18 -16.16 -2.02
C VAL A 143 -50.84 -14.84 -1.63
N ASN A 144 -51.56 -14.83 -0.50
CA ASN A 144 -52.20 -13.63 0.05
C ASN A 144 -51.29 -12.86 1.04
N GLY A 145 -50.23 -13.49 1.55
CA GLY A 145 -49.26 -12.86 2.47
C GLY A 145 -48.13 -12.12 1.73
N PHE A 146 -47.68 -10.98 2.27
CA PHE A 146 -46.56 -10.17 1.74
C PHE A 146 -46.68 -9.77 0.25
N PRO A 147 -47.82 -9.17 -0.18
CA PRO A 147 -48.14 -8.96 -1.60
C PRO A 147 -47.13 -8.11 -2.36
N GLY A 148 -46.52 -7.09 -1.73
CA GLY A 148 -45.52 -6.25 -2.38
C GLY A 148 -44.25 -7.01 -2.79
N ARG A 149 -43.79 -7.94 -1.94
CA ARG A 149 -42.58 -8.75 -2.20
C ARG A 149 -42.85 -9.84 -3.22
N TRP A 150 -44.01 -10.50 -3.12
CA TRP A 150 -44.44 -11.47 -4.13
C TRP A 150 -44.69 -10.83 -5.48
N LYS A 151 -45.23 -9.60 -5.56
CA LYS A 151 -45.33 -8.85 -6.82
C LYS A 151 -43.96 -8.63 -7.48
N MET A 152 -42.95 -8.28 -6.68
CA MET A 152 -41.57 -8.15 -7.16
C MET A 152 -40.99 -9.50 -7.63
N ILE A 153 -41.20 -10.57 -6.86
CA ILE A 153 -40.76 -11.92 -7.22
C ILE A 153 -41.44 -12.40 -8.51
N ILE A 154 -42.75 -12.23 -8.65
CA ILE A 154 -43.53 -12.59 -9.85
C ILE A 154 -42.99 -11.87 -11.08
N SER A 155 -42.78 -10.55 -10.99
CA SER A 155 -42.22 -9.76 -12.11
C SER A 155 -40.83 -10.24 -12.55
N LYS A 156 -40.04 -10.80 -11.63
CA LYS A 156 -38.73 -11.39 -11.94
C LYS A 156 -38.86 -12.81 -12.51
N LEU A 157 -39.75 -13.64 -11.95
CA LEU A 157 -40.05 -14.98 -12.47
C LEU A 157 -40.56 -14.91 -13.93
N GLU A 158 -41.34 -13.87 -14.27
CA GLU A 158 -41.82 -13.62 -15.64
C GLU A 158 -40.70 -13.32 -16.65
N GLN A 159 -39.51 -12.92 -16.19
CA GLN A 159 -38.34 -12.67 -17.05
C GLN A 159 -37.51 -13.94 -17.31
N ILE A 160 -37.71 -15.01 -16.53
CA ILE A 160 -36.95 -16.26 -16.67
C ILE A 160 -37.19 -16.92 -18.04
N PRO A 161 -38.43 -17.08 -18.55
CA PRO A 161 -38.67 -17.70 -19.85
C PRO A 161 -37.93 -17.01 -21.00
N THR A 162 -37.94 -15.67 -21.03
CA THR A 162 -37.23 -14.91 -22.07
C THR A 162 -35.73 -15.17 -22.01
N ARG A 163 -35.14 -15.18 -20.80
CA ARG A 163 -33.70 -15.47 -20.62
C ARG A 163 -33.32 -16.90 -20.98
N LEU A 164 -34.17 -17.87 -20.66
CA LEU A 164 -33.93 -19.27 -21.03
C LEU A 164 -34.04 -19.48 -22.54
N SER A 165 -34.96 -18.78 -23.22
CA SER A 165 -35.06 -18.79 -24.67
C SER A 165 -33.81 -18.21 -25.31
N ASP A 166 -33.36 -17.03 -24.85
CA ASP A 166 -32.12 -16.40 -25.33
C ASP A 166 -30.91 -17.34 -25.13
N LEU A 167 -30.80 -17.98 -23.97
CA LEU A 167 -29.72 -18.91 -23.65
C LEU A 167 -29.76 -20.18 -24.52
N SER A 168 -30.95 -20.76 -24.73
CA SER A 168 -31.15 -21.96 -25.54
C SER A 168 -30.96 -21.73 -27.05
N SER A 169 -31.13 -20.49 -27.51
CA SER A 169 -30.92 -20.11 -28.91
C SER A 169 -29.44 -20.06 -29.31
N HIS A 170 -28.52 -20.16 -28.34
CA HIS A 170 -27.09 -20.10 -28.61
C HIS A 170 -26.56 -21.42 -29.18
N PRO A 171 -25.77 -21.43 -30.28
CA PRO A 171 -25.29 -22.65 -30.96
C PRO A 171 -24.51 -23.65 -30.09
N CYS A 172 -24.00 -23.19 -28.95
CA CYS A 172 -23.11 -23.94 -28.07
C CYS A 172 -23.76 -24.27 -26.72
N PHE A 173 -25.06 -24.01 -26.58
CA PHE A 173 -25.83 -24.25 -25.37
C PHE A 173 -25.70 -25.69 -24.86
N LEU A 174 -25.78 -26.68 -25.76
CA LEU A 174 -25.78 -28.10 -25.40
C LEU A 174 -24.42 -28.61 -24.93
N LYS A 175 -23.34 -28.01 -25.43
CA LYS A 175 -21.96 -28.48 -25.20
C LYS A 175 -21.33 -27.83 -23.96
N ASN A 176 -21.87 -26.71 -23.47
CA ASN A 176 -21.27 -25.98 -22.37
C ASN A 176 -21.81 -26.44 -21.00
N THR A 177 -20.91 -26.95 -20.15
CA THR A 177 -21.21 -27.37 -18.77
C THR A 177 -21.79 -26.25 -17.89
N LEU A 178 -21.42 -24.99 -18.12
CA LEU A 178 -21.96 -23.84 -17.40
C LEU A 178 -23.44 -23.60 -17.69
N CYS A 179 -23.92 -23.92 -18.89
CA CYS A 179 -25.35 -23.86 -19.20
C CYS A 179 -26.12 -24.88 -18.35
N LYS A 180 -25.61 -26.11 -18.22
CA LYS A 180 -26.22 -27.13 -17.36
C LYS A 180 -26.23 -26.69 -15.90
N GLU A 181 -25.11 -26.19 -15.37
CA GLU A 181 -25.03 -25.69 -13.99
C GLU A 181 -25.97 -24.50 -13.75
N GLN A 182 -26.07 -23.57 -14.71
CA GLN A 182 -26.98 -22.42 -14.61
C GLN A 182 -28.45 -22.88 -14.59
N LEU A 183 -28.83 -23.84 -15.42
CA LEU A 183 -30.18 -24.41 -15.42
C LEU A 183 -30.50 -25.13 -14.10
N GLN A 184 -29.53 -25.83 -13.52
CA GLN A 184 -29.66 -26.43 -12.20
C GLN A 184 -29.87 -25.37 -11.11
N SER A 185 -29.13 -24.26 -11.15
CA SER A 185 -29.29 -23.13 -10.22
C SER A 185 -30.66 -22.47 -10.35
N VAL A 186 -31.11 -22.22 -11.58
CA VAL A 186 -32.45 -21.67 -11.86
C VAL A 186 -33.53 -22.63 -11.36
N SER A 187 -33.43 -23.93 -11.68
CA SER A 187 -34.36 -24.96 -11.24
C SER A 187 -34.46 -25.05 -9.72
N LYS A 188 -33.31 -25.00 -9.01
CA LYS A 188 -33.28 -25.00 -7.55
C LYS A 188 -33.99 -23.78 -6.97
N THR A 189 -33.75 -22.60 -7.55
CA THR A 189 -34.36 -21.35 -7.11
C THR A 189 -35.87 -21.32 -7.38
N LEU A 190 -36.33 -21.90 -8.50
CA LEU A 190 -37.75 -22.08 -8.80
C LEU A 190 -38.44 -23.02 -7.78
N ASN A 191 -37.80 -24.14 -7.45
CA ASN A 191 -38.29 -25.05 -6.42
C ASN A 191 -38.32 -24.40 -5.02
N GLU A 192 -37.31 -23.60 -4.66
CA GLU A 192 -37.34 -22.79 -3.44
C GLU A 192 -38.50 -21.77 -3.46
N SER A 193 -38.75 -21.12 -4.60
CA SER A 193 -39.89 -20.21 -4.76
C SER A 193 -41.24 -20.91 -4.57
N ILE A 194 -41.42 -22.11 -5.11
CA ILE A 194 -42.64 -22.92 -4.91
C ILE A 194 -42.82 -23.25 -3.43
N LYS A 195 -41.76 -23.76 -2.76
CA LYS A 195 -41.80 -24.10 -1.33
C LYS A 195 -42.12 -22.87 -0.46
N MET A 196 -41.55 -21.70 -0.80
CA MET A 196 -41.82 -20.46 -0.08
C MET A 196 -43.24 -19.94 -0.31
N ALA A 197 -43.79 -20.08 -1.51
CA ALA A 197 -45.18 -19.73 -1.80
C ALA A 197 -46.16 -20.60 -1.00
N GLU A 198 -45.89 -21.90 -0.90
CA GLU A 198 -46.70 -22.83 -0.11
C GLU A 198 -46.61 -22.56 1.40
N LYS A 199 -45.41 -22.25 1.90
CA LYS A 199 -45.24 -21.79 3.29
C LYS A 199 -46.05 -20.52 3.54
N CYS A 200 -45.93 -19.50 2.69
CA CYS A 200 -46.67 -18.23 2.83
C CYS A 200 -48.19 -18.38 2.73
N SER A 201 -48.68 -19.49 2.17
CA SER A 201 -50.12 -19.78 2.01
C SER A 201 -50.75 -20.45 3.24
N LYS A 202 -49.96 -20.97 4.19
CA LYS A 202 -50.46 -21.54 5.46
C LYS A 202 -50.89 -20.42 6.42
N GLU A 203 -51.89 -20.61 7.28
CA GLU A 203 -52.42 -19.51 8.12
C GLU A 203 -51.56 -19.14 9.36
N LYS A 204 -50.57 -19.97 9.73
CA LYS A 204 -49.65 -19.71 10.85
C LYS A 204 -48.19 -19.82 10.40
N HIS A 205 -47.49 -18.68 10.34
CA HIS A 205 -46.04 -18.63 10.13
C HIS A 205 -45.37 -18.08 11.39
N GLU A 206 -44.41 -18.83 11.94
CA GLU A 206 -43.52 -18.31 12.98
C GLU A 206 -42.49 -17.35 12.36
N GLY A 207 -42.34 -16.15 12.94
CA GLY A 207 -41.31 -15.18 12.54
C GLY A 207 -41.61 -14.38 11.26
N LYS A 208 -42.48 -13.37 11.34
CA LYS A 208 -42.77 -12.44 10.22
C LYS A 208 -41.51 -11.76 9.63
N LEU A 209 -40.53 -11.42 10.47
CA LEU A 209 -39.26 -10.83 10.03
C LEU A 209 -38.35 -11.83 9.33
N GLN A 210 -38.34 -13.09 9.78
CA GLN A 210 -37.60 -14.17 9.12
C GLN A 210 -38.16 -14.42 7.71
N MET A 211 -39.49 -14.56 7.60
CA MET A 211 -40.16 -14.72 6.30
C MET A 211 -39.91 -13.54 5.36
N GLN A 212 -39.82 -12.31 5.89
CA GLN A 212 -39.40 -11.17 5.10
C GLN A 212 -37.97 -11.36 4.59
N SER A 213 -37.00 -11.58 5.48
CA SER A 213 -35.60 -11.81 5.09
C SER A 213 -35.46 -12.93 4.05
N ASP A 214 -36.20 -14.04 4.21
CA ASP A 214 -36.18 -15.17 3.29
C ASP A 214 -36.75 -14.81 1.90
N LEU A 215 -37.81 -14.00 1.84
CA LEU A 215 -38.37 -13.50 0.58
C LEU A 215 -37.43 -12.51 -0.13
N ASP A 216 -36.72 -11.65 0.62
CA ASP A 216 -35.69 -10.77 0.03
C ASP A 216 -34.52 -11.58 -0.50
N ALA A 217 -34.07 -12.60 0.25
CA ALA A 217 -33.03 -13.51 -0.19
C ALA A 217 -33.44 -14.30 -1.45
N LEU A 218 -34.67 -14.80 -1.51
CA LEU A 218 -35.23 -15.45 -2.70
C LEU A 218 -35.27 -14.48 -3.90
N SER A 219 -35.74 -13.26 -3.69
CA SER A 219 -35.77 -12.22 -4.73
C SER A 219 -34.37 -11.91 -5.26
N GLY A 220 -33.38 -11.85 -4.39
CA GLY A 220 -31.98 -11.67 -4.75
C GLY A 220 -31.41 -12.86 -5.53
N LYS A 221 -31.74 -14.11 -5.16
CA LYS A 221 -31.33 -15.31 -5.91
C LYS A 221 -31.90 -15.31 -7.34
N ILE A 222 -33.15 -14.88 -7.52
CA ILE A 222 -33.76 -14.80 -8.85
C ILE A 222 -33.05 -13.74 -9.71
N ASP A 223 -32.77 -12.56 -9.16
CA ASP A 223 -32.02 -11.52 -9.88
C ASP A 223 -30.63 -12.01 -10.30
N LEU A 224 -29.95 -12.73 -9.41
CA LEU A 224 -28.62 -13.27 -9.66
C LEU A 224 -28.65 -14.28 -10.82
N ASN A 225 -29.61 -15.20 -10.81
CA ASN A 225 -29.80 -16.14 -11.93
C ASN A 225 -30.13 -15.45 -13.27
N LEU A 226 -30.99 -14.42 -13.26
CA LEU A 226 -31.32 -13.65 -14.46
C LEU A 226 -30.09 -12.93 -15.02
N ARG A 227 -29.26 -12.37 -14.13
CA ARG A 227 -28.00 -11.73 -14.47
C ARG A 227 -27.00 -12.72 -15.07
N ASP A 228 -26.84 -13.87 -14.45
CA ASP A 228 -25.88 -14.91 -14.84
C ASP A 228 -26.24 -15.52 -16.20
N CYS A 229 -27.53 -15.77 -16.47
CA CYS A 229 -28.01 -16.13 -17.81
C CYS A 229 -27.64 -15.05 -18.85
N GLY A 230 -27.74 -13.77 -18.48
CA GLY A 230 -27.33 -12.66 -19.35
C GLY A 230 -25.81 -12.55 -19.56
N LEU A 231 -25.01 -12.88 -18.54
CA LEU A 231 -23.55 -12.88 -18.63
C LEU A 231 -23.05 -13.99 -19.55
N LEU A 232 -23.58 -15.21 -19.45
CA LEU A 232 -23.23 -16.33 -20.33
C LEU A 232 -23.33 -15.99 -21.82
N ILE A 233 -24.35 -15.23 -22.19
CA ILE A 233 -24.59 -14.82 -23.58
C ILE A 233 -23.62 -13.69 -23.98
N LYS A 234 -23.36 -12.74 -23.08
CA LYS A 234 -22.54 -11.55 -23.36
C LYS A 234 -21.04 -11.81 -23.37
N THR A 235 -20.54 -12.76 -22.57
CA THR A 235 -19.10 -13.00 -22.40
C THR A 235 -18.47 -13.79 -23.54
N GLY A 236 -19.25 -14.27 -24.53
CA GLY A 236 -18.73 -15.04 -25.67
C GLY A 236 -18.21 -16.43 -25.31
N VAL A 237 -18.30 -16.83 -24.04
CA VAL A 237 -17.85 -18.12 -23.47
C VAL A 237 -18.50 -19.31 -24.16
N LEU A 238 -19.73 -19.12 -24.63
CA LEU A 238 -20.43 -20.13 -25.41
C LEU A 238 -19.78 -20.33 -26.78
N SER A 239 -19.26 -19.29 -27.43
CA SER A 239 -18.72 -19.36 -28.81
C SER A 239 -17.34 -20.01 -28.92
N GLU A 240 -16.47 -19.90 -27.91
CA GLU A 240 -15.09 -20.41 -27.98
C GLU A 240 -14.96 -21.91 -27.70
N VAL A 241 -15.87 -22.50 -26.93
CA VAL A 241 -15.90 -23.97 -26.72
C VAL A 241 -16.10 -24.73 -28.04
N ALA A 242 -16.78 -24.12 -29.02
CA ALA A 242 -16.91 -24.69 -30.36
C ALA A 242 -15.57 -24.77 -31.12
N LEU A 243 -14.60 -23.90 -30.82
CA LEU A 243 -13.28 -23.91 -31.46
C LEU A 243 -12.36 -24.96 -30.83
N SER A 244 -12.34 -25.08 -29.50
CA SER A 244 -11.56 -26.11 -28.81
C SER A 244 -12.06 -27.55 -29.03
N SER A 245 -13.35 -27.72 -29.35
CA SER A 245 -13.93 -29.03 -29.68
C SER A 245 -13.62 -29.51 -31.11
N CYS A 246 -13.09 -28.64 -31.98
CA CYS A 246 -12.88 -28.94 -33.40
C CYS A 246 -11.46 -29.40 -33.75
N THR A 247 -10.55 -29.46 -32.77
CA THR A 247 -9.23 -30.07 -32.92
C THR A 247 -9.03 -31.11 -31.83
N LEU A 248 -9.31 -32.37 -32.14
CA LEU A 248 -8.47 -33.55 -31.83
C LEU A 248 -9.29 -34.83 -31.98
N SER A 249 -8.99 -35.55 -33.07
CA SER A 249 -9.13 -36.99 -33.17
C SER A 249 -7.84 -37.64 -32.62
N ALA A 250 -7.82 -38.09 -31.36
CA ALA A 250 -6.85 -39.05 -30.79
C ALA A 250 -7.20 -39.40 -29.31
N PRO A 251 -6.76 -40.58 -28.79
CA PRO A 251 -7.57 -41.42 -27.92
C PRO A 251 -7.34 -41.24 -26.40
N GLU A 252 -8.29 -41.84 -25.69
CA GLU A 252 -8.53 -41.89 -24.25
C GLU A 252 -7.29 -42.07 -23.35
N GLY A 253 -7.16 -41.18 -22.37
CA GLY A 253 -6.21 -41.29 -21.25
C GLY A 253 -6.25 -40.03 -20.38
N THR A 254 -6.82 -40.14 -19.17
CA THR A 254 -6.88 -39.13 -18.09
C THR A 254 -7.48 -37.76 -18.44
N SER A 255 -8.77 -37.58 -18.12
CA SER A 255 -9.56 -36.37 -18.32
C SER A 255 -9.21 -35.23 -17.35
N HIS A 256 -8.07 -34.56 -17.56
CA HIS A 256 -7.91 -33.18 -17.11
C HIS A 256 -8.34 -32.25 -18.25
N GLY A 257 -9.61 -31.84 -18.24
CA GLY A 257 -10.14 -30.90 -19.23
C GLY A 257 -9.41 -29.56 -19.13
N SER A 258 -8.55 -29.27 -20.11
CA SER A 258 -7.94 -27.94 -20.25
C SER A 258 -9.03 -26.93 -20.60
N TYR A 259 -9.39 -26.09 -19.64
CA TYR A 259 -10.37 -25.02 -19.86
C TYR A 259 -9.71 -23.81 -20.52
N SER A 260 -10.38 -23.21 -21.51
CA SER A 260 -9.97 -21.89 -22.04
C SER A 260 -9.99 -20.84 -20.92
N VAL A 261 -9.08 -19.86 -20.99
CA VAL A 261 -9.01 -18.75 -20.01
C VAL A 261 -10.35 -18.02 -19.89
N THR A 262 -11.06 -17.82 -21.00
CA THR A 262 -12.38 -17.18 -21.03
C THR A 262 -13.44 -17.98 -20.26
N GLU A 263 -13.46 -19.29 -20.40
CA GLU A 263 -14.33 -20.22 -19.67
C GLU A 263 -13.99 -20.22 -18.17
N LEU A 264 -12.69 -20.15 -17.80
CA LEU A 264 -12.27 -20.02 -16.41
C LEU A 264 -12.77 -18.70 -15.78
N LEU A 265 -12.59 -17.58 -16.49
CA LEU A 265 -13.07 -16.27 -16.04
C LEU A 265 -14.61 -16.22 -15.95
N ALA A 266 -15.31 -16.95 -16.82
CA ALA A 266 -16.76 -17.13 -16.72
C ALA A 266 -17.15 -17.85 -15.44
N ARG A 267 -16.51 -18.99 -15.14
CA ARG A 267 -16.72 -19.75 -13.90
C ARG A 267 -16.49 -18.91 -12.65
N LEU A 268 -15.55 -17.96 -12.67
CA LEU A 268 -15.37 -17.02 -11.57
C LEU A 268 -16.57 -16.10 -11.34
N GLN A 269 -17.32 -15.75 -12.38
CA GLN A 269 -18.47 -14.87 -12.28
C GLN A 269 -19.71 -15.65 -11.84
N ILE A 270 -20.05 -16.72 -12.56
CA ILE A 270 -21.36 -17.41 -12.45
C ILE A 270 -21.28 -18.81 -11.83
N GLY A 271 -20.09 -19.37 -11.66
CA GLY A 271 -19.92 -20.73 -11.17
C GLY A 271 -20.35 -20.90 -9.70
N HIS A 272 -20.73 -22.13 -9.35
CA HIS A 272 -20.92 -22.52 -7.96
C HIS A 272 -19.58 -22.55 -7.20
N LEU A 273 -19.62 -22.71 -5.86
CA LEU A 273 -18.44 -22.57 -5.00
C LEU A 273 -17.24 -23.42 -5.46
N GLU A 274 -17.48 -24.69 -5.79
CA GLU A 274 -16.45 -25.63 -6.23
C GLU A 274 -15.92 -25.30 -7.63
N ALA A 275 -16.80 -24.94 -8.58
CA ALA A 275 -16.38 -24.45 -9.90
C ALA A 275 -15.54 -23.18 -9.80
N LYS A 276 -15.88 -22.25 -8.91
CA LYS A 276 -15.08 -21.04 -8.63
C LYS A 276 -13.71 -21.40 -8.08
N HIS A 277 -13.63 -22.34 -7.14
CA HIS A 277 -12.37 -22.79 -6.58
C HIS A 277 -11.47 -23.44 -7.63
N LYS A 278 -12.00 -24.41 -8.40
CA LYS A 278 -11.26 -25.07 -9.49
C LYS A 278 -10.81 -24.06 -10.55
N ALA A 279 -11.67 -23.10 -10.90
CA ALA A 279 -11.33 -22.08 -11.88
C ALA A 279 -10.20 -21.16 -11.38
N LEU A 280 -10.21 -20.78 -10.09
CA LEU A 280 -9.12 -20.01 -9.49
C LEU A 280 -7.81 -20.81 -9.49
N ASP A 281 -7.83 -22.08 -9.10
CA ASP A 281 -6.63 -22.92 -9.06
C ASP A 281 -6.04 -23.06 -10.47
N SER A 282 -6.87 -23.36 -11.48
CA SER A 282 -6.43 -23.42 -12.88
C SER A 282 -5.88 -22.09 -13.38
N LEU A 283 -6.50 -20.96 -13.04
CA LEU A 283 -6.00 -19.64 -13.44
C LEU A 283 -4.65 -19.30 -12.77
N VAL A 284 -4.45 -19.70 -11.52
CA VAL A 284 -3.16 -19.53 -10.84
C VAL A 284 -2.07 -20.34 -11.54
N ASP A 285 -2.36 -21.57 -11.97
CA ASP A 285 -1.38 -22.41 -12.67
C ASP A 285 -1.07 -21.86 -14.06
N VAL A 286 -2.08 -21.46 -14.83
CA VAL A 286 -1.87 -20.83 -16.16
C VAL A 286 -1.08 -19.51 -16.03
N MET A 287 -1.36 -18.69 -15.01
CA MET A 287 -0.60 -17.46 -14.74
C MET A 287 0.87 -17.72 -14.38
N LYS A 288 1.18 -18.85 -13.73
CA LYS A 288 2.57 -19.23 -13.41
C LYS A 288 3.33 -19.72 -14.65
N GLU A 289 2.63 -20.39 -15.57
CA GLU A 289 3.24 -20.92 -16.80
C GLU A 289 3.47 -19.80 -17.83
N ASP A 290 2.42 -19.04 -18.16
CA ASP A 290 2.51 -17.91 -19.10
C ASP A 290 1.45 -16.84 -18.81
N GLU A 291 1.86 -15.78 -18.10
CA GLU A 291 1.00 -14.64 -17.77
C GLU A 291 0.39 -13.97 -19.02
N LYS A 292 1.08 -14.01 -20.18
CA LYS A 292 0.60 -13.35 -21.41
C LYS A 292 -0.66 -13.98 -21.97
N THR A 293 -0.95 -15.22 -21.59
CA THR A 293 -2.19 -15.92 -21.99
C THR A 293 -3.42 -15.38 -21.26
N VAL A 294 -3.27 -14.87 -20.04
CA VAL A 294 -4.40 -14.47 -19.19
C VAL A 294 -4.64 -12.96 -19.24
N LEU A 295 -3.56 -12.18 -19.24
CA LEU A 295 -3.61 -10.71 -19.16
C LEU A 295 -4.52 -10.04 -20.19
N PRO A 296 -4.56 -10.44 -21.49
CA PRO A 296 -5.45 -9.82 -22.48
C PRO A 296 -6.94 -10.03 -22.21
N PHE A 297 -7.30 -11.08 -21.47
CA PHE A 297 -8.69 -11.45 -21.18
C PHE A 297 -9.18 -10.86 -19.84
N LEU A 298 -8.31 -10.22 -19.06
CA LEU A 298 -8.65 -9.58 -17.79
C LEU A 298 -9.29 -8.21 -18.01
N GLY A 299 -10.56 -8.23 -18.39
CA GLY A 299 -11.41 -7.04 -18.41
C GLY A 299 -11.88 -6.61 -17.02
N ARG A 300 -12.50 -5.42 -16.97
CA ARG A 300 -13.05 -4.81 -15.74
C ARG A 300 -13.95 -5.76 -14.94
N SER A 301 -14.84 -6.50 -15.62
CA SER A 301 -15.77 -7.45 -14.97
C SER A 301 -15.05 -8.60 -14.28
N SER A 302 -14.01 -9.16 -14.91
CA SER A 302 -13.19 -10.23 -14.36
C SER A 302 -12.44 -9.77 -13.10
N ILE A 303 -11.81 -8.60 -13.16
CA ILE A 303 -11.13 -7.99 -12.01
C ILE A 303 -12.14 -7.71 -10.87
N SER A 304 -13.31 -7.17 -11.18
CA SER A 304 -14.38 -6.94 -10.20
C SER A 304 -14.79 -8.23 -9.49
N ALA A 305 -14.94 -9.33 -10.24
CA ALA A 305 -15.25 -10.64 -9.67
C ALA A 305 -14.12 -11.16 -8.76
N LEU A 306 -12.86 -11.01 -9.15
CA LEU A 306 -11.71 -11.36 -8.31
C LEU A 306 -11.70 -10.54 -7.01
N VAL A 307 -11.92 -9.23 -7.07
CA VAL A 307 -11.98 -8.38 -5.87
C VAL A 307 -13.12 -8.81 -4.94
N GLN A 308 -14.29 -9.17 -5.50
CA GLN A 308 -15.41 -9.72 -4.71
C GLN A 308 -15.06 -11.05 -4.02
N LEU A 309 -14.33 -11.94 -4.69
CA LEU A 309 -13.91 -13.23 -4.13
C LEU A 309 -12.93 -13.10 -2.95
N LEU A 310 -12.22 -11.97 -2.79
CA LEU A 310 -11.45 -11.67 -1.58
C LEU A 310 -12.32 -11.54 -0.32
N THR A 311 -13.64 -11.37 -0.48
CA THR A 311 -14.62 -11.28 0.61
C THR A 311 -15.43 -12.58 0.78
N ALA A 312 -15.11 -13.63 0.01
CA ALA A 312 -15.85 -14.88 0.04
C ALA A 312 -15.82 -15.54 1.43
N THR A 313 -16.91 -16.22 1.79
CA THR A 313 -17.03 -16.96 3.07
C THR A 313 -15.97 -18.05 3.19
N SER A 314 -15.65 -18.73 2.07
CA SER A 314 -14.65 -19.79 2.04
C SER A 314 -13.23 -19.23 2.16
N PRO A 315 -12.46 -19.58 3.21
CA PRO A 315 -11.06 -19.17 3.36
C PRO A 315 -10.19 -19.60 2.19
N ARG A 316 -10.42 -20.81 1.67
CA ARG A 316 -9.67 -21.40 0.56
C ARG A 316 -9.80 -20.56 -0.72
N ILE A 317 -11.01 -20.07 -1.02
CA ILE A 317 -11.25 -19.16 -2.15
C ILE A 317 -10.52 -17.84 -1.93
N ARG A 318 -10.59 -17.26 -0.71
CA ARG A 318 -9.88 -16.01 -0.42
C ARG A 318 -8.38 -16.15 -0.62
N GLU A 319 -7.79 -17.26 -0.17
CA GLU A 319 -6.36 -17.58 -0.32
C GLU A 319 -5.93 -17.75 -1.77
N THR A 320 -6.65 -18.55 -2.56
CA THR A 320 -6.33 -18.71 -3.99
C THR A 320 -6.53 -17.39 -4.73
N THR A 321 -7.59 -16.63 -4.41
CA THR A 321 -7.88 -15.33 -5.03
C THR A 321 -6.78 -14.30 -4.75
N VAL A 322 -6.33 -14.16 -3.48
CA VAL A 322 -5.26 -13.22 -3.15
C VAL A 322 -3.92 -13.66 -3.72
N THR A 323 -3.69 -14.97 -3.87
CA THR A 323 -2.52 -15.50 -4.57
C THR A 323 -2.54 -15.09 -6.04
N LEU A 324 -3.67 -15.24 -6.72
CA LEU A 324 -3.85 -14.79 -8.10
C LEU A 324 -3.63 -13.27 -8.23
N ILE A 325 -4.24 -12.46 -7.35
CA ILE A 325 -4.06 -11.00 -7.34
C ILE A 325 -2.59 -10.62 -7.08
N CYS A 326 -1.89 -11.32 -6.18
CA CYS A 326 -0.47 -11.13 -5.94
C CYS A 326 0.35 -11.36 -7.23
N THR A 327 0.04 -12.42 -7.99
CA THR A 327 0.68 -12.67 -9.30
C THR A 327 0.31 -11.59 -10.32
N LEU A 328 -0.94 -11.09 -10.33
CA LEU A 328 -1.32 -9.99 -11.22
C LEU A 328 -0.54 -8.71 -10.93
N THR A 329 -0.35 -8.37 -9.65
CA THR A 329 0.50 -7.22 -9.26
C THR A 329 1.97 -7.44 -9.59
N GLU A 330 2.42 -8.68 -9.84
CA GLU A 330 3.78 -8.96 -10.35
C GLU A 330 3.99 -8.36 -11.73
N SER A 331 2.99 -8.54 -12.60
CA SER A 331 3.03 -8.07 -13.97
C SER A 331 2.97 -6.54 -14.05
N GLY A 332 2.32 -5.89 -13.08
CA GLY A 332 2.09 -4.44 -13.03
C GLY A 332 1.09 -3.92 -14.06
N ILE A 333 0.53 -4.78 -14.92
CA ILE A 333 -0.34 -4.36 -16.05
C ILE A 333 -1.75 -4.01 -15.56
N CYS A 334 -2.24 -4.68 -14.52
CA CYS A 334 -3.61 -4.54 -14.03
C CYS A 334 -3.72 -3.67 -12.76
N ASP A 335 -2.65 -3.00 -12.33
CA ASP A 335 -2.62 -2.29 -11.04
C ASP A 335 -3.69 -1.18 -10.95
N ASP A 336 -3.80 -0.34 -11.99
CA ASP A 336 -4.80 0.73 -12.05
C ASP A 336 -6.23 0.17 -12.04
N LEU A 337 -6.47 -0.94 -12.77
CA LEU A 337 -7.77 -1.61 -12.81
C LEU A 337 -8.13 -2.20 -11.45
N LEU A 338 -7.19 -2.90 -10.81
CA LEU A 338 -7.36 -3.48 -9.47
C LEU A 338 -7.69 -2.41 -8.44
N VAL A 339 -6.98 -1.28 -8.46
CA VAL A 339 -7.23 -0.16 -7.55
C VAL A 339 -8.59 0.48 -7.85
N SER A 340 -8.94 0.67 -9.12
CA SER A 340 -10.23 1.25 -9.52
C SER A 340 -11.44 0.38 -9.11
N GLU A 341 -11.26 -0.95 -9.05
CA GLU A 341 -12.28 -1.91 -8.58
C GLU A 341 -12.27 -2.08 -7.05
N GLY A 342 -11.42 -1.35 -6.33
CA GLY A 342 -11.43 -1.34 -4.86
C GLY A 342 -10.72 -2.54 -4.22
N VAL A 343 -9.58 -2.99 -4.78
CA VAL A 343 -8.80 -4.10 -4.22
C VAL A 343 -8.20 -3.79 -2.83
N LEU A 344 -7.96 -2.52 -2.50
CA LEU A 344 -7.18 -2.13 -1.30
C LEU A 344 -7.86 -2.51 0.02
N PRO A 345 -9.13 -2.18 0.30
CA PRO A 345 -9.76 -2.52 1.58
C PRO A 345 -9.83 -4.05 1.85
N PRO A 346 -10.18 -4.91 0.87
CA PRO A 346 -10.10 -6.36 1.05
C PRO A 346 -8.69 -6.88 1.35
N LEU A 347 -7.64 -6.33 0.71
CA LEU A 347 -6.25 -6.70 1.00
C LEU A 347 -5.83 -6.29 2.41
N ILE A 348 -6.19 -5.08 2.84
CA ILE A 348 -5.90 -4.59 4.21
C ILE A 348 -6.60 -5.49 5.24
N ARG A 349 -7.87 -5.86 5.03
CA ARG A 349 -8.58 -6.78 5.92
C ARG A 349 -7.95 -8.17 5.99
N LEU A 350 -7.47 -8.69 4.85
CA LEU A 350 -6.74 -9.97 4.82
C LEU A 350 -5.38 -9.88 5.51
N LEU A 351 -4.75 -8.70 5.50
CA LEU A 351 -3.53 -8.44 6.27
C LEU A 351 -3.80 -8.47 7.78
N GLU A 352 -4.94 -7.93 8.23
CA GLU A 352 -5.34 -7.92 9.65
C GLU A 352 -5.77 -9.30 10.18
N SER A 353 -6.61 -10.01 9.40
CA SER A 353 -7.38 -11.16 9.91
C SER A 353 -7.30 -12.41 9.03
N GLY A 354 -6.47 -12.39 8.00
CA GLY A 354 -6.30 -13.51 7.08
C GLY A 354 -5.46 -14.65 7.66
N SER A 355 -5.47 -15.78 6.95
CA SER A 355 -4.55 -16.88 7.18
C SER A 355 -3.09 -16.46 6.94
N SER A 356 -2.13 -17.32 7.25
CA SER A 356 -0.72 -17.05 6.95
C SER A 356 -0.49 -16.70 5.48
N VAL A 357 -1.05 -17.52 4.57
CA VAL A 357 -1.00 -17.28 3.12
C VAL A 357 -1.70 -15.99 2.75
N GLY A 358 -2.89 -15.74 3.32
CA GLY A 358 -3.65 -14.52 3.08
C GLY A 358 -2.89 -13.26 3.45
N ARG A 359 -2.24 -13.25 4.62
CA ARG A 359 -1.43 -12.13 5.12
C ARG A 359 -0.18 -11.93 4.28
N GLU A 360 0.55 -13.00 3.97
CA GLU A 360 1.77 -12.93 3.15
C GLU A 360 1.46 -12.36 1.76
N LYS A 361 0.49 -12.93 1.04
CA LYS A 361 0.14 -12.49 -0.31
C LYS A 361 -0.44 -11.08 -0.31
N SER A 362 -1.20 -10.70 0.71
CA SER A 362 -1.69 -9.32 0.86
C SER A 362 -0.55 -8.34 1.08
N ALA A 363 0.42 -8.67 1.93
CA ALA A 363 1.59 -7.83 2.17
C ALA A 363 2.44 -7.63 0.90
N ILE A 364 2.62 -8.69 0.10
CA ILE A 364 3.35 -8.63 -1.17
C ILE A 364 2.60 -7.77 -2.19
N ALA A 365 1.28 -7.96 -2.34
CA ALA A 365 0.46 -7.16 -3.24
C ALA A 365 0.47 -5.67 -2.86
N LEU A 366 0.29 -5.34 -1.57
CA LEU A 366 0.36 -3.96 -1.08
C LEU A 366 1.75 -3.34 -1.30
N ARG A 367 2.83 -4.11 -1.09
CA ARG A 367 4.20 -3.66 -1.39
C ARG A 367 4.35 -3.24 -2.84
N ARG A 368 3.82 -4.03 -3.78
CA ARG A 368 3.90 -3.76 -5.22
C ARG A 368 3.10 -2.51 -5.61
N LEU A 369 1.84 -2.47 -5.18
CA LEU A 369 0.94 -1.34 -5.44
C LEU A 369 1.44 -0.03 -4.83
N SER A 370 2.06 -0.07 -3.65
CA SER A 370 2.56 1.12 -2.93
C SER A 370 3.73 1.84 -3.61
N VAL A 371 4.28 1.31 -4.72
CA VAL A 371 5.30 2.02 -5.50
C VAL A 371 4.74 3.32 -6.10
N SER A 372 3.45 3.34 -6.45
CA SER A 372 2.75 4.57 -6.84
C SER A 372 2.43 5.43 -5.60
N PRO A 373 2.80 6.73 -5.59
CA PRO A 373 2.41 7.65 -4.52
C PRO A 373 0.89 7.80 -4.35
N GLU A 374 0.11 7.72 -5.44
CA GLU A 374 -1.36 7.80 -5.42
C GLU A 374 -1.95 6.61 -4.66
N ILE A 375 -1.50 5.39 -5.00
CA ILE A 375 -1.93 4.17 -4.33
C ILE A 375 -1.44 4.18 -2.88
N GLY A 376 -0.21 4.66 -2.61
CA GLY A 376 0.30 4.83 -1.25
C GLY A 376 -0.61 5.69 -0.37
N ARG A 377 -1.09 6.84 -0.88
CA ARG A 377 -2.09 7.67 -0.18
C ARG A 377 -3.40 6.93 0.04
N ALA A 378 -3.86 6.14 -0.94
CA ALA A 378 -5.08 5.35 -0.81
C ALA A 378 -4.96 4.23 0.25
N ILE A 379 -3.81 3.56 0.33
CA ILE A 379 -3.51 2.55 1.37
C ILE A 379 -3.62 3.19 2.75
N ALA A 380 -2.98 4.35 2.95
CA ALA A 380 -3.07 5.08 4.21
C ALA A 380 -4.50 5.57 4.51
N GLY A 381 -5.20 6.12 3.51
CA GLY A 381 -6.59 6.58 3.65
C GLY A 381 -7.60 5.48 3.98
N HIS A 382 -7.30 4.23 3.62
CA HIS A 382 -8.07 3.05 4.00
C HIS A 382 -7.66 2.44 5.35
N GLY A 383 -6.80 3.12 6.13
CA GLY A 383 -6.36 2.64 7.45
C GLY A 383 -5.30 1.54 7.40
N GLY A 384 -4.59 1.38 6.27
CA GLY A 384 -3.62 0.30 6.09
C GLY A 384 -2.33 0.43 6.90
N VAL A 385 -2.05 1.59 7.50
CA VAL A 385 -0.80 1.83 8.26
C VAL A 385 -0.72 0.95 9.49
N GLN A 386 -1.74 0.95 10.36
CA GLN A 386 -1.72 0.18 11.60
C GLN A 386 -1.56 -1.34 11.33
N PRO A 387 -2.32 -1.98 10.43
CA PRO A 387 -2.12 -3.40 10.11
C PRO A 387 -0.71 -3.72 9.57
N LEU A 388 -0.13 -2.82 8.77
CA LEU A 388 1.25 -2.99 8.29
C LEU A 388 2.26 -2.92 9.45
N THR A 389 2.06 -2.02 10.41
CA THR A 389 2.93 -1.91 11.60
C THR A 389 2.85 -3.16 12.48
N GLU A 390 1.67 -3.75 12.64
CA GLU A 390 1.49 -5.01 13.38
C GLU A 390 2.19 -6.18 12.68
N VAL A 391 2.13 -6.24 11.35
CA VAL A 391 2.84 -7.27 10.55
C VAL A 391 4.35 -7.12 10.61
N CYS A 392 4.88 -5.90 10.78
CA CYS A 392 6.32 -5.69 11.03
C CYS A 392 6.83 -6.38 12.31
N SER A 393 5.95 -6.65 13.28
CA SER A 393 6.27 -7.39 14.50
C SER A 393 6.03 -8.90 14.38
N SER A 394 5.49 -9.39 13.26
CA SER A 394 5.19 -10.81 13.05
C SER A 394 6.45 -11.66 12.90
N SER A 395 6.37 -12.96 13.21
CA SER A 395 7.48 -13.92 13.06
C SER A 395 7.80 -14.27 11.60
N ASP A 396 6.85 -14.08 10.68
CA ASP A 396 7.03 -14.39 9.26
C ASP A 396 7.93 -13.37 8.56
N SER A 397 9.07 -13.84 8.05
CA SER A 397 10.09 -13.00 7.44
C SER A 397 9.62 -12.36 6.14
N VAL A 398 8.79 -13.05 5.36
CA VAL A 398 8.30 -12.58 4.05
C VAL A 398 7.27 -11.47 4.23
N SER A 399 6.27 -11.69 5.10
CA SER A 399 5.28 -10.66 5.46
C SER A 399 5.95 -9.46 6.11
N ARG A 400 6.87 -9.68 7.06
CA ARG A 400 7.61 -8.60 7.74
C ARG A 400 8.38 -7.74 6.74
N SER A 401 9.13 -8.37 5.82
CA SER A 401 9.90 -7.67 4.79
C SER A 401 8.98 -6.87 3.86
N SER A 402 7.86 -7.46 3.44
CA SER A 402 6.92 -6.81 2.53
C SER A 402 6.17 -5.64 3.19
N ALA A 403 5.73 -5.80 4.44
CA ALA A 403 5.11 -4.72 5.20
C ALA A 403 6.10 -3.57 5.45
N THR A 404 7.33 -3.87 5.85
CA THR A 404 8.38 -2.85 6.06
C THR A 404 8.68 -2.10 4.77
N CYS A 405 8.75 -2.80 3.62
CA CYS A 405 8.96 -2.18 2.32
C CYS A 405 7.78 -1.27 1.92
N THR A 406 6.55 -1.69 2.20
CA THR A 406 5.32 -0.90 1.98
C THR A 406 5.37 0.39 2.80
N LEU A 407 5.63 0.29 4.11
CA LEU A 407 5.78 1.47 4.99
C LEU A 407 6.92 2.39 4.56
N LYS A 408 8.04 1.83 4.09
CA LYS A 408 9.12 2.60 3.47
C LYS A 408 8.64 3.35 2.24
N ASN A 409 7.85 2.74 1.35
CA ASN A 409 7.28 3.43 0.19
C ASN A 409 6.36 4.58 0.63
N LEU A 410 5.49 4.34 1.61
CA LEU A 410 4.61 5.38 2.17
C LEU A 410 5.43 6.55 2.75
N SER A 411 6.55 6.28 3.40
CA SER A 411 7.42 7.33 3.98
C SER A 411 8.05 8.26 2.95
N VAL A 412 8.12 7.86 1.68
CA VAL A 412 8.60 8.75 0.60
C VAL A 412 7.66 9.95 0.46
N ILE A 413 6.36 9.75 0.67
CA ILE A 413 5.28 10.74 0.53
C ILE A 413 5.30 11.68 1.75
N PRO A 414 5.67 12.96 1.60
CA PRO A 414 5.83 13.88 2.73
C PRO A 414 4.60 13.98 3.64
N ASP A 415 3.41 14.04 3.03
CA ASP A 415 2.13 14.23 3.73
C ASP A 415 1.80 13.07 4.68
N LEU A 416 2.29 11.86 4.40
CA LEU A 416 2.00 10.67 5.22
C LEU A 416 2.96 10.52 6.40
N ARG A 417 4.11 11.20 6.40
CA ARG A 417 5.19 10.93 7.38
C ARG A 417 4.77 11.20 8.82
N GLN A 418 3.93 12.21 9.02
CA GLN A 418 3.37 12.53 10.34
C GLN A 418 2.41 11.43 10.81
N THR A 419 1.49 11.00 9.94
CA THR A 419 0.57 9.88 10.22
C THR A 419 1.32 8.59 10.51
N LEU A 420 2.37 8.27 9.75
CA LEU A 420 3.20 7.10 10.03
C LEU A 420 3.85 7.17 11.42
N ALA A 421 4.30 8.35 11.84
CA ALA A 421 4.90 8.55 13.16
C ALA A 421 3.90 8.45 14.31
N GLU A 422 2.68 8.93 14.12
CA GLU A 422 1.58 8.78 15.07
C GLU A 422 1.21 7.30 15.30
N GLU A 423 1.37 6.46 14.26
CA GLU A 423 1.20 5.00 14.32
C GLU A 423 2.46 4.26 14.84
N GLY A 424 3.42 4.98 15.44
CA GLY A 424 4.58 4.36 16.11
C GLY A 424 5.65 3.80 15.18
N ILE A 425 5.68 4.19 13.90
CA ILE A 425 6.65 3.66 12.92
C ILE A 425 8.11 3.85 13.35
N VAL A 426 8.42 4.92 14.08
CA VAL A 426 9.81 5.27 14.44
C VAL A 426 10.42 4.17 15.31
N THR A 427 9.74 3.78 16.38
CA THR A 427 10.17 2.71 17.29
C THR A 427 10.30 1.38 16.56
N ILE A 428 9.35 1.07 15.66
CA ILE A 428 9.39 -0.15 14.85
C ILE A 428 10.61 -0.19 13.93
N MET A 429 10.87 0.89 13.18
CA MET A 429 12.01 0.94 12.26
C MET A 429 13.35 0.87 13.00
N ILE A 430 13.46 1.46 14.19
CA ILE A 430 14.64 1.33 15.04
C ILE A 430 14.82 -0.12 15.49
N GLY A 431 13.76 -0.79 15.97
CA GLY A 431 13.83 -2.21 16.33
C GLY A 431 14.21 -3.13 15.17
N LEU A 432 13.76 -2.82 13.94
CA LEU A 432 14.12 -3.56 12.72
C LEU A 432 15.55 -3.28 12.24
N LEU A 433 16.12 -2.10 12.54
CA LEU A 433 17.56 -1.87 12.33
C LEU A 433 18.38 -2.76 13.26
N ASP A 434 17.98 -2.85 14.52
CA ASP A 434 18.70 -3.59 15.56
C ASP A 434 18.52 -5.11 15.43
N SER A 435 17.58 -5.59 14.61
CA SER A 435 17.35 -7.03 14.39
C SER A 435 18.45 -7.71 13.55
N GLY A 436 19.33 -6.95 12.89
CA GLY A 436 20.44 -7.48 12.08
C GLY A 436 20.06 -8.19 10.77
N VAL A 437 18.77 -8.18 10.38
CA VAL A 437 18.31 -8.81 9.13
C VAL A 437 18.48 -7.82 7.98
N LEU A 438 19.57 -7.98 7.22
CA LEU A 438 20.02 -7.01 6.21
C LEU A 438 18.92 -6.43 5.32
N SER A 439 18.05 -7.26 4.74
CA SER A 439 16.99 -6.82 3.83
C SER A 439 15.96 -5.90 4.49
N VAL A 440 15.60 -6.18 5.74
CA VAL A 440 14.61 -5.41 6.50
C VAL A 440 15.26 -4.16 7.10
N SER A 441 16.49 -4.27 7.60
CA SER A 441 17.27 -3.15 8.12
C SER A 441 17.56 -2.09 7.04
N GLU A 442 17.76 -2.48 5.78
CA GLU A 442 17.87 -1.52 4.67
C GLU A 442 16.57 -0.71 4.48
N TYR A 443 15.42 -1.38 4.47
CA TYR A 443 14.13 -0.68 4.35
C TYR A 443 13.86 0.23 5.54
N ALA A 444 14.22 -0.21 6.75
CA ALA A 444 14.14 0.60 7.96
C ALA A 444 15.04 1.84 7.89
N ALA A 445 16.30 1.69 7.46
CA ALA A 445 17.22 2.82 7.27
C ALA A 445 16.68 3.84 6.27
N LYS A 446 16.12 3.38 5.13
CA LYS A 446 15.49 4.24 4.12
C LYS A 446 14.25 4.95 4.66
N CYS A 447 13.41 4.25 5.42
CA CYS A 447 12.24 4.84 6.06
C CYS A 447 12.67 5.96 7.04
N LEU A 448 13.63 5.69 7.92
CA LEU A 448 14.15 6.68 8.87
C LEU A 448 14.83 7.87 8.17
N GLN A 449 15.54 7.64 7.06
CA GLN A 449 16.08 8.73 6.23
C GLN A 449 14.96 9.65 5.72
N ASN A 450 13.85 9.09 5.25
CA ASN A 450 12.72 9.87 4.77
C ASN A 450 12.05 10.63 5.92
N LEU A 451 11.80 9.99 7.06
CA LEU A 451 11.20 10.62 8.24
C LEU A 451 12.07 11.79 8.74
N THR A 452 13.38 11.59 8.88
CA THR A 452 14.33 12.64 9.32
C THR A 452 14.50 13.78 8.32
N SER A 453 14.11 13.61 7.05
CA SER A 453 14.12 14.68 6.05
C SER A 453 12.95 15.68 6.17
N SER A 454 12.08 15.48 7.16
CA SER A 454 10.81 16.21 7.33
C SER A 454 10.96 17.36 8.34
N ASN A 455 10.00 17.49 9.27
CA ASN A 455 10.00 18.49 10.32
C ASN A 455 10.90 18.10 11.51
N GLU A 456 11.13 19.05 12.41
CA GLU A 456 11.94 18.83 13.62
C GLU A 456 11.29 17.87 14.62
N ASP A 457 9.96 17.71 14.62
CA ASP A 457 9.26 16.82 15.55
C ASP A 457 9.61 15.36 15.26
N LEU A 458 9.61 14.98 13.98
CA LEU A 458 10.03 13.66 13.51
C LEU A 458 11.51 13.40 13.76
N LYS A 459 12.38 14.42 13.58
CA LYS A 459 13.79 14.29 13.94
C LYS A 459 13.95 14.06 15.44
N ARG A 460 13.23 14.81 16.28
CA ARG A 460 13.23 14.62 17.74
C ARG A 460 12.75 13.23 18.12
N ALA A 461 11.66 12.73 17.54
CA ALA A 461 11.17 11.37 17.77
C ALA A 461 12.25 10.32 17.47
N VAL A 462 12.94 10.42 16.31
CA VAL A 462 14.04 9.49 15.98
C VAL A 462 15.19 9.59 16.98
N ILE A 463 15.50 10.79 17.49
CA ILE A 463 16.56 10.99 18.48
C ILE A 463 16.17 10.41 19.84
N THR A 464 14.95 10.68 20.33
CA THR A 464 14.47 10.25 21.66
C THR A 464 14.33 8.74 21.76
N GLU A 465 13.93 8.09 20.67
CA GLU A 465 13.85 6.62 20.57
C GLU A 465 15.23 5.95 20.40
N GLY A 466 16.32 6.71 20.46
CA GLY A 466 17.69 6.16 20.38
C GLY A 466 18.20 5.90 18.97
N GLY A 467 17.50 6.35 17.93
CA GLY A 467 17.78 6.04 16.53
C GLY A 467 19.18 6.45 16.06
N VAL A 468 19.81 7.47 16.65
CA VAL A 468 21.21 7.85 16.34
C VAL A 468 22.17 6.68 16.60
N ARG A 469 22.01 5.97 17.73
CA ARG A 469 22.90 4.85 18.08
C ARG A 469 22.65 3.65 17.16
N SER A 470 21.39 3.30 16.92
CA SER A 470 21.02 2.19 16.03
C SER A 470 21.46 2.44 14.58
N LEU A 471 21.34 3.68 14.08
CA LEU A 471 21.85 4.05 12.76
C LEU A 471 23.38 3.95 12.66
N LEU A 472 24.11 4.35 13.71
CA LEU A 472 25.57 4.21 13.75
C LEU A 472 25.99 2.73 13.83
N ALA A 473 25.29 1.91 14.62
CA ALA A 473 25.51 0.47 14.70
C ALA A 473 25.25 -0.21 13.34
N TYR A 474 24.19 0.16 12.64
CA TYR A 474 23.90 -0.33 11.29
C TYR A 474 25.00 0.04 10.29
N ILE A 475 25.63 1.22 10.42
CA ILE A 475 26.78 1.58 9.56
C ILE A 475 27.97 0.65 9.81
N ASP A 476 28.17 0.17 11.04
CA ASP A 476 29.25 -0.77 11.39
C ASP A 476 28.97 -2.19 10.84
N SER A 477 27.70 -2.64 10.84
CA SER A 477 27.33 -4.02 10.55
C SER A 477 26.69 -4.29 9.18
N GLY A 478 26.19 -3.25 8.49
CA GLY A 478 25.26 -3.40 7.37
C GLY A 478 25.68 -2.67 6.09
N LEU A 479 25.41 -3.30 4.94
CA LEU A 479 25.37 -2.69 3.62
C LEU A 479 23.93 -2.81 3.07
N PRO A 480 23.39 -1.81 2.35
CA PRO A 480 24.02 -0.54 1.98
C PRO A 480 23.95 0.56 3.07
N GLN A 481 25.06 1.29 3.27
CA GLN A 481 25.19 2.33 4.32
C GLN A 481 24.57 3.69 3.96
N GLU A 482 24.23 3.92 2.69
CA GLU A 482 23.84 5.24 2.18
C GLU A 482 22.66 5.84 2.94
N ALA A 483 21.59 5.06 3.15
CA ALA A 483 20.38 5.54 3.78
C ALA A 483 20.61 5.93 5.25
N ALA A 484 21.37 5.11 5.98
CA ALA A 484 21.68 5.39 7.38
C ALA A 484 22.53 6.66 7.55
N ILE A 485 23.54 6.83 6.69
CA ILE A 485 24.34 8.07 6.67
C ILE A 485 23.48 9.26 6.26
N GLY A 486 22.58 9.08 5.30
CA GLY A 486 21.61 10.10 4.90
C GLY A 486 20.69 10.52 6.06
N ALA A 487 20.23 9.58 6.88
CA ALA A 487 19.45 9.86 8.08
C ALA A 487 20.28 10.63 9.11
N ILE A 488 21.50 10.18 9.42
CA ILE A 488 22.42 10.91 10.32
C ILE A 488 22.68 12.32 9.81
N ARG A 489 22.92 12.48 8.51
CA ARG A 489 23.09 13.77 7.85
C ARG A 489 21.91 14.69 8.12
N ASN A 490 20.68 14.19 8.00
CA ASN A 490 19.47 14.98 8.22
C ASN A 490 19.33 15.44 9.68
N LEU A 491 19.78 14.62 10.63
CA LEU A 491 19.81 14.91 12.07
C LEU A 491 20.90 15.90 12.48
N VAL A 492 21.89 16.19 11.64
CA VAL A 492 22.88 17.25 11.91
C VAL A 492 22.18 18.59 12.02
N GLY A 493 22.32 19.25 13.18
CA GLY A 493 21.63 20.48 13.54
C GLY A 493 20.65 20.26 14.70
N SER A 494 19.91 19.14 14.68
CA SER A 494 19.09 18.69 15.81
C SER A 494 19.94 17.95 16.86
N VAL A 495 21.02 17.31 16.41
CA VAL A 495 22.10 16.76 17.25
C VAL A 495 23.38 17.57 17.00
N SER A 496 24.08 17.94 18.07
CA SER A 496 25.36 18.67 17.97
C SER A 496 26.41 17.83 17.24
N ALA A 497 27.30 18.48 16.50
CA ALA A 497 28.36 17.78 15.78
C ALA A 497 29.31 17.09 16.77
N GLU A 498 29.57 17.72 17.91
CA GLU A 498 30.40 17.23 19.01
C GLU A 498 29.85 15.92 19.57
N THR A 499 28.52 15.85 19.81
CA THR A 499 27.87 14.60 20.25
C THR A 499 28.03 13.51 19.20
N LEU A 500 27.76 13.79 17.92
CA LEU A 500 27.91 12.79 16.86
C LEU A 500 29.36 12.28 16.74
N ILE A 501 30.35 13.17 16.88
CA ILE A 501 31.77 12.81 16.88
C ILE A 501 32.11 11.94 18.09
N SER A 502 31.62 12.30 19.29
CA SER A 502 31.82 11.52 20.52
C SER A 502 31.21 10.12 20.44
N LEU A 503 30.11 9.96 19.69
CA LEU A 503 29.49 8.67 19.42
C LEU A 503 30.27 7.85 18.39
N GLY A 504 31.35 8.38 17.81
CA GLY A 504 32.21 7.68 16.85
C GLY A 504 31.79 7.84 15.39
N LEU A 505 31.18 8.96 15.00
CA LEU A 505 30.78 9.19 13.60
C LEU A 505 31.97 9.23 12.63
N LEU A 506 33.09 9.89 13.00
CA LEU A 506 34.19 10.12 12.05
C LEU A 506 34.90 8.84 11.58
N PRO A 507 35.28 7.88 12.44
CA PRO A 507 35.86 6.61 11.99
C PRO A 507 34.96 5.87 10.99
N ARG A 508 33.64 5.94 11.19
CA ARG A 508 32.65 5.31 10.31
C ARG A 508 32.55 6.01 8.97
N LEU A 509 32.57 7.35 8.95
CA LEU A 509 32.63 8.11 7.71
C LEU A 509 33.92 7.82 6.94
N VAL A 510 35.07 7.69 7.62
CA VAL A 510 36.35 7.29 6.99
C VAL A 510 36.22 5.92 6.33
N HIS A 511 35.65 4.94 7.02
CA HIS A 511 35.40 3.61 6.45
C HIS A 511 34.50 3.68 5.20
N VAL A 512 33.39 4.45 5.26
CA VAL A 512 32.47 4.57 4.13
C VAL A 512 33.09 5.31 2.95
N LEU A 513 33.94 6.31 3.19
CA LEU A 513 34.64 7.03 2.13
C LEU A 513 35.56 6.13 1.30
N ASP A 514 36.09 5.06 1.89
CA ASP A 514 36.93 4.09 1.19
C ASP A 514 36.13 2.94 0.54
N SER A 515 34.81 2.91 0.72
CA SER A 515 33.93 1.91 0.09
C SER A 515 33.84 2.10 -1.44
N SER A 516 33.33 1.09 -2.15
CA SER A 516 33.10 1.16 -3.61
C SER A 516 31.76 1.82 -3.99
N SER A 517 30.88 2.11 -3.03
CA SER A 517 29.54 2.65 -3.28
C SER A 517 29.58 4.17 -3.44
N THR A 518 29.36 4.66 -4.66
CA THR A 518 29.36 6.10 -4.97
C THR A 518 28.25 6.84 -4.22
N GLY A 519 27.08 6.22 -4.04
CA GLY A 519 25.97 6.77 -3.26
C GLY A 519 26.34 6.94 -1.78
N ALA A 520 26.93 5.90 -1.18
CA ALA A 520 27.39 5.95 0.21
C ALA A 520 28.52 6.96 0.40
N GLN A 521 29.49 7.03 -0.52
CA GLN A 521 30.54 8.04 -0.52
C GLN A 521 29.96 9.46 -0.57
N LYS A 522 29.01 9.74 -1.48
CA LYS A 522 28.34 11.06 -1.56
C LYS A 522 27.62 11.41 -0.26
N ALA A 523 26.89 10.46 0.32
CA ALA A 523 26.22 10.66 1.60
C ALA A 523 27.23 10.97 2.72
N ALA A 524 28.36 10.25 2.77
CA ALA A 524 29.41 10.44 3.76
C ALA A 524 30.07 11.82 3.62
N VAL A 525 30.47 12.22 2.42
CA VAL A 525 31.06 13.55 2.18
C VAL A 525 30.05 14.66 2.48
N GLY A 526 28.78 14.51 2.10
CA GLY A 526 27.74 15.47 2.44
C GLY A 526 27.52 15.59 3.95
N THR A 527 27.67 14.50 4.70
CA THR A 527 27.64 14.51 6.17
C THR A 527 28.84 15.24 6.75
N LEU A 528 30.05 14.99 6.23
CA LEU A 528 31.27 15.70 6.62
C LEU A 528 31.14 17.21 6.43
N ILE A 529 30.60 17.66 5.30
CA ILE A 529 30.37 19.09 5.02
C ILE A 529 29.41 19.67 6.07
N ARG A 530 28.31 18.98 6.39
CA ARG A 530 27.30 19.47 7.35
C ARG A 530 27.81 19.52 8.78
N VAL A 531 28.57 18.54 9.25
CA VAL A 531 29.14 18.58 10.61
C VAL A 531 30.24 19.65 10.74
N SER A 532 30.93 19.98 9.64
CA SER A 532 32.06 20.92 9.58
C SER A 532 31.65 22.40 9.61
N HIS A 533 30.84 22.81 10.57
CA HIS A 533 30.39 24.20 10.71
C HIS A 533 31.38 25.06 11.52
N SER A 534 31.95 24.53 12.61
CA SER A 534 32.95 25.21 13.46
C SER A 534 34.40 24.93 13.04
N PRO A 535 35.35 25.86 13.27
CA PRO A 535 36.76 25.61 13.01
C PRO A 535 37.35 24.47 13.85
N GLU A 536 36.83 24.24 15.06
CA GLU A 536 37.21 23.15 15.96
C GLU A 536 36.84 21.79 15.33
N VAL A 537 35.59 21.63 14.89
CA VAL A 537 35.15 20.39 14.22
C VAL A 537 35.90 20.17 12.92
N LYS A 538 36.11 21.22 12.11
CA LYS A 538 36.93 21.13 10.88
C LYS A 538 38.35 20.63 11.15
N LYS A 539 38.96 21.06 12.26
CA LYS A 539 40.28 20.60 12.69
C LYS A 539 40.25 19.10 13.04
N VAL A 540 39.27 18.65 13.82
CA VAL A 540 39.10 17.23 14.18
C VAL A 540 38.84 16.35 12.95
N VAL A 541 38.00 16.80 12.02
CA VAL A 541 37.73 16.10 10.74
C VAL A 541 39.01 15.95 9.92
N GLY A 542 39.86 16.99 9.87
CA GLY A 542 41.15 16.92 9.19
C GLY A 542 42.14 15.94 9.84
N GLU A 543 42.11 15.84 11.16
CA GLU A 543 42.94 14.91 11.95
C GLU A 543 42.49 13.44 11.83
N SER A 544 41.23 13.21 11.46
CA SER A 544 40.62 11.88 11.38
C SER A 544 41.00 11.09 10.12
N GLY A 545 41.83 11.64 9.23
CA GLY A 545 42.24 10.96 7.98
C GLY A 545 41.23 11.07 6.83
N CYS A 546 40.23 11.95 6.93
CA CYS A 546 39.27 12.17 5.84
C CYS A 546 39.91 12.81 4.60
N ILE A 547 40.91 13.69 4.77
CA ILE A 547 41.49 14.49 3.68
C ILE A 547 42.11 13.63 2.56
N PRO A 548 42.98 12.64 2.83
CA PRO A 548 43.52 11.75 1.79
C PRO A 548 42.45 11.02 0.98
N LEU A 549 41.36 10.57 1.63
CA LEU A 549 40.25 9.90 0.97
C LEU A 549 39.45 10.88 0.09
N LEU A 550 39.20 12.10 0.57
CA LEU A 550 38.57 13.14 -0.26
C LEU A 550 39.40 13.47 -1.50
N ILE A 551 40.74 13.46 -1.39
CA ILE A 551 41.65 13.67 -2.53
C ILE A 551 41.55 12.50 -3.52
N LYS A 552 41.50 11.25 -3.05
CA LYS A 552 41.25 10.06 -3.89
C LYS A 552 39.93 10.19 -4.66
N LEU A 553 38.87 10.73 -4.03
CA LEU A 553 37.56 10.94 -4.67
C LEU A 553 37.56 12.01 -5.77
N LEU A 554 38.58 12.88 -5.87
CA LEU A 554 38.69 13.83 -6.99
C LEU A 554 38.95 13.11 -8.33
N GLU A 555 39.44 11.87 -8.29
CA GLU A 555 39.72 11.04 -9.46
C GLU A 555 38.54 10.10 -9.82
N ALA A 556 37.41 10.22 -9.11
CA ALA A 556 36.23 9.39 -9.36
C ALA A 556 35.62 9.64 -10.76
N LYS A 557 35.16 8.59 -11.43
CA LYS A 557 34.47 8.69 -12.74
C LYS A 557 33.25 9.65 -12.72
N PRO A 558 32.30 9.53 -11.77
CA PRO A 558 31.12 10.40 -11.74
C PRO A 558 31.46 11.84 -11.30
N ASN A 559 31.03 12.84 -12.07
CA ASN A 559 31.23 14.26 -11.77
C ASN A 559 30.66 14.67 -10.41
N GLU A 560 29.53 14.09 -10.02
CA GLU A 560 28.85 14.39 -8.76
C GLU A 560 29.71 14.04 -7.54
N VAL A 561 30.45 12.93 -7.57
CA VAL A 561 31.36 12.54 -6.47
C VAL A 561 32.52 13.52 -6.40
N ARG A 562 33.09 13.89 -7.56
CA ARG A 562 34.18 14.85 -7.66
C ARG A 562 33.79 16.24 -7.15
N GLU A 563 32.59 16.70 -7.48
CA GLU A 563 32.05 17.99 -7.00
C GLU A 563 31.96 18.01 -5.47
N VAL A 564 31.28 17.01 -4.89
CA VAL A 564 31.04 16.95 -3.45
C VAL A 564 32.37 16.79 -2.69
N ALA A 565 33.31 16.01 -3.23
CA ALA A 565 34.68 15.92 -2.68
C ALA A 565 35.42 17.26 -2.71
N ALA A 566 35.39 17.97 -3.84
CA ALA A 566 36.01 19.29 -3.98
C ALA A 566 35.40 20.32 -3.02
N GLN A 567 34.07 20.28 -2.83
CA GLN A 567 33.35 21.12 -1.87
C GLN A 567 33.79 20.84 -0.42
N ALA A 568 33.93 19.57 -0.04
CA ALA A 568 34.41 19.19 1.28
C ALA A 568 35.84 19.67 1.53
N ILE A 569 36.75 19.47 0.56
CA ILE A 569 38.12 19.98 0.65
C ILE A 569 38.12 21.51 0.80
N ALA A 570 37.34 22.24 -0.01
CA ALA A 570 37.24 23.69 0.08
C ALA A 570 36.77 24.15 1.48
N THR A 571 35.79 23.45 2.06
CA THR A 571 35.25 23.72 3.41
C THR A 571 36.31 23.49 4.48
N LEU A 572 37.03 22.37 4.42
CA LEU A 572 38.06 22.00 5.39
C LEU A 572 39.31 22.88 5.29
N MET A 573 39.65 23.37 4.10
CA MET A 573 40.80 24.25 3.84
C MET A 573 40.68 25.65 4.44
N THR A 574 39.55 25.99 5.06
CA THR A 574 39.43 27.19 5.90
C THR A 574 40.32 27.12 7.16
N VAL A 575 40.72 25.91 7.58
CA VAL A 575 41.63 25.68 8.70
C VAL A 575 43.08 25.49 8.20
N PRO A 576 44.06 26.29 8.67
CA PRO A 576 45.45 26.21 8.18
C PRO A 576 46.12 24.84 8.34
N ARG A 577 45.78 24.06 9.37
CA ARG A 577 46.29 22.68 9.56
C ARG A 577 45.86 21.79 8.40
N ASN A 578 44.58 21.82 8.03
CA ASN A 578 44.02 21.03 6.93
C ASN A 578 44.64 21.41 5.59
N VAL A 579 44.96 22.70 5.37
CA VAL A 579 45.70 23.15 4.18
C VAL A 579 47.08 22.48 4.08
N ARG A 580 47.77 22.23 5.20
CA ARG A 580 49.07 21.52 5.20
C ARG A 580 48.89 20.05 4.80
N GLU A 581 47.86 19.39 5.29
CA GLU A 581 47.54 18.00 4.91
C GLU A 581 47.22 17.90 3.41
N VAL A 582 46.38 18.80 2.88
CA VAL A 582 46.10 18.85 1.43
C VAL A 582 47.38 19.09 0.63
N LYS A 583 48.27 19.99 1.08
CA LYS A 583 49.56 20.27 0.42
C LYS A 583 50.52 19.08 0.44
N ARG A 584 50.39 18.17 1.41
CA ARG A 584 51.28 17.02 1.60
C ARG A 584 51.00 15.92 0.59
N ASP A 585 49.73 15.71 0.23
CA ASP A 585 49.36 14.69 -0.78
C ASP A 585 49.73 15.18 -2.20
N PRO A 586 50.55 14.43 -2.95
CA PRO A 586 50.98 14.81 -4.30
C PRO A 586 49.83 14.83 -5.33
N ARG A 587 48.73 14.11 -5.10
CA ARG A 587 47.56 14.04 -5.99
C ARG A 587 46.62 15.23 -5.85
N SER A 588 46.76 16.01 -4.76
CA SER A 588 45.91 17.17 -4.47
C SER A 588 45.86 18.19 -5.62
N VAL A 589 47.01 18.73 -6.01
CA VAL A 589 47.11 19.75 -7.07
C VAL A 589 46.71 19.20 -8.44
N PRO A 590 47.22 18.03 -8.90
CA PRO A 590 46.80 17.43 -10.17
C PRO A 590 45.29 17.21 -10.26
N GLY A 591 44.69 16.57 -9.24
CA GLY A 591 43.25 16.29 -9.23
C GLY A 591 42.42 17.57 -9.26
N LEU A 592 42.78 18.58 -8.46
CA LEU A 592 42.09 19.87 -8.47
C LEU A 592 42.26 20.63 -9.80
N VAL A 593 43.40 20.51 -10.48
CA VAL A 593 43.60 21.15 -11.79
C VAL A 593 42.77 20.47 -12.87
N GLN A 594 42.62 19.14 -12.85
CA GLN A 594 41.74 18.43 -13.78
C GLN A 594 40.27 18.86 -13.63
N LEU A 595 39.84 19.22 -12.42
CA LEU A 595 38.49 19.76 -12.17
C LEU A 595 38.28 21.19 -12.70
N LEU A 596 39.32 21.85 -13.24
CA LEU A 596 39.16 23.13 -13.93
C LEU A 596 38.67 22.97 -15.39
N ASP A 597 38.49 21.74 -15.87
CA ASP A 597 38.00 21.49 -17.22
C ASP A 597 36.72 22.29 -17.51
N PRO A 598 36.68 23.15 -18.55
CA PRO A 598 35.58 24.08 -18.83
C PRO A 598 34.30 23.41 -19.34
N SER A 599 34.24 22.08 -19.47
CA SER A 599 33.03 21.34 -19.84
C SER A 599 31.79 21.83 -19.08
N PRO A 600 30.65 22.10 -19.74
CA PRO A 600 29.43 22.57 -19.06
C PRO A 600 28.89 21.55 -18.04
N GLN A 601 29.18 20.25 -18.22
CA GLN A 601 28.79 19.19 -17.28
C GLN A 601 29.63 19.15 -15.99
N ASN A 602 30.71 19.93 -15.92
CA ASN A 602 31.58 20.01 -14.75
C ASN A 602 31.16 21.16 -13.82
N THR A 603 30.46 20.82 -12.75
CA THR A 603 29.99 21.71 -11.68
C THR A 603 31.05 21.98 -10.60
N ALA A 604 32.11 21.17 -10.55
CA ALA A 604 33.15 21.22 -9.51
C ALA A 604 34.12 22.42 -9.64
N LYS A 605 34.13 23.09 -10.79
CA LYS A 605 35.07 24.17 -11.16
C LYS A 605 35.23 25.25 -10.08
N LYS A 606 34.11 25.71 -9.51
CA LYS A 606 34.11 26.78 -8.48
C LYS A 606 34.87 26.38 -7.22
N TYR A 607 34.69 25.13 -6.78
CA TYR A 607 35.37 24.59 -5.61
C TYR A 607 36.85 24.32 -5.92
N ALA A 608 37.15 23.82 -7.12
CA ALA A 608 38.52 23.64 -7.58
C ALA A 608 39.31 24.96 -7.60
N VAL A 609 38.72 26.03 -8.16
CA VAL A 609 39.32 27.38 -8.15
C VAL A 609 39.56 27.87 -6.71
N CYS A 610 38.60 27.68 -5.81
CA CYS A 610 38.74 28.06 -4.40
C CYS A 610 39.93 27.33 -3.73
N CYS A 611 39.98 25.99 -3.83
CA CYS A 611 41.06 25.17 -3.28
C CYS A 611 42.42 25.57 -3.84
N LEU A 612 42.54 25.68 -5.17
CA LEU A 612 43.79 26.08 -5.83
C LEU A 612 44.19 27.51 -5.47
N GLY A 613 43.22 28.41 -5.26
CA GLY A 613 43.41 29.75 -4.71
C GLY A 613 44.17 29.75 -3.39
N VAL A 614 43.77 28.90 -2.45
CA VAL A 614 44.44 28.75 -1.15
C VAL A 614 45.81 28.08 -1.29
N LEU A 615 45.92 27.03 -2.11
CA LEU A 615 47.18 26.33 -2.36
C LEU A 615 48.21 27.20 -3.09
N SER A 616 47.77 28.18 -3.88
CA SER A 616 48.63 29.07 -4.66
C SER A 616 49.54 29.94 -3.79
N THR A 617 49.32 30.01 -2.48
CA THR A 617 50.24 30.63 -1.51
C THR A 617 51.63 29.98 -1.54
N SER A 618 51.72 28.67 -1.80
CA SER A 618 52.97 27.92 -1.85
C SER A 618 53.65 27.98 -3.22
N LYS A 619 54.96 28.32 -3.25
CA LYS A 619 55.78 28.30 -4.48
C LYS A 619 55.80 26.91 -5.13
N LYS A 620 55.79 25.83 -4.34
CA LYS A 620 55.76 24.44 -4.85
C LYS A 620 54.44 24.15 -5.56
N CYS A 621 53.31 24.45 -4.93
CA CYS A 621 51.99 24.22 -5.50
C CYS A 621 51.76 25.06 -6.77
N ARG A 622 52.23 26.32 -6.82
CA ARG A 622 52.15 27.13 -8.05
C ARG A 622 52.89 26.50 -9.23
N ARG A 623 54.10 25.98 -9.01
CA ARG A 623 54.87 25.29 -10.07
C ARG A 623 54.12 24.06 -10.59
N LEU A 624 53.55 23.26 -9.67
CA LEU A 624 52.72 22.10 -10.03
C LEU A 624 51.47 22.53 -10.81
N MET A 625 50.75 23.56 -10.36
CA MET A 625 49.57 24.06 -11.10
C MET A 625 49.92 24.43 -12.54
N ILE A 626 51.07 25.08 -12.75
CA ILE A 626 51.55 25.46 -14.09
C ILE A 626 51.92 24.22 -14.92
N SER A 627 52.61 23.24 -14.34
CA SER A 627 53.00 22.02 -15.07
C SER A 627 51.81 21.18 -15.52
N TYR A 628 50.70 21.20 -14.77
CA TYR A 628 49.43 20.53 -15.14
C TYR A 628 48.52 21.39 -16.02
N GLY A 629 49.00 22.52 -16.55
CA GLY A 629 48.26 23.32 -17.53
C GLY A 629 47.15 24.22 -16.97
N ALA A 630 47.14 24.51 -15.66
CA ALA A 630 46.06 25.29 -15.02
C ALA A 630 45.81 26.66 -15.67
N ILE A 631 46.83 27.30 -16.25
CA ILE A 631 46.70 28.60 -16.93
C ILE A 631 45.73 28.52 -18.11
N GLY A 632 45.77 27.43 -18.90
CA GLY A 632 44.90 27.26 -20.06
C GLY A 632 43.44 27.13 -19.66
N TYR A 633 43.16 26.31 -18.65
CA TYR A 633 41.82 26.16 -18.07
C TYR A 633 41.32 27.48 -17.47
N LEU A 634 42.14 28.17 -16.67
CA LEU A 634 41.74 29.41 -15.99
C LEU A 634 41.42 30.56 -16.93
N LYS A 635 42.04 30.65 -18.12
CA LYS A 635 41.65 31.64 -19.14
C LYS A 635 40.20 31.42 -19.57
N LYS A 636 39.85 30.19 -19.96
CA LYS A 636 38.50 29.81 -20.34
C LYS A 636 37.50 30.00 -19.19
N LEU A 637 37.88 29.63 -17.97
CA LEU A 637 37.02 29.83 -16.79
C LEU A 637 36.82 31.32 -16.43
N THR A 638 37.76 32.20 -16.80
CA THR A 638 37.61 33.65 -16.63
C THR A 638 36.62 34.21 -17.65
N GLU A 639 36.61 33.69 -18.89
CA GLU A 639 35.60 34.03 -19.91
C GLU A 639 34.20 33.52 -19.50
N MET A 640 34.13 32.45 -18.72
CA MET A 640 32.88 31.92 -18.12
C MET A 640 32.48 32.60 -16.80
N ASP A 641 33.15 33.68 -16.39
CA ASP A 641 32.89 34.43 -15.14
C ASP A 641 32.86 33.57 -13.85
N ILE A 642 33.66 32.49 -13.79
CA ILE A 642 33.74 31.68 -12.58
C ILE A 642 34.45 32.45 -11.45
N ILE A 643 33.82 32.52 -10.28
CA ILE A 643 34.31 33.25 -9.11
C ILE A 643 35.75 32.81 -8.74
N GLY A 644 36.63 33.80 -8.55
CA GLY A 644 38.03 33.59 -8.13
C GLY A 644 39.00 33.20 -9.25
N SER A 645 38.51 32.88 -10.46
CA SER A 645 39.34 32.43 -11.60
C SER A 645 40.37 33.49 -12.02
N LYS A 646 39.93 34.75 -12.20
CA LYS A 646 40.77 35.91 -12.55
C LYS A 646 41.87 36.17 -11.52
N MET A 647 41.55 36.06 -10.23
CA MET A 647 42.53 36.26 -9.15
C MET A 647 43.59 35.15 -9.15
N LEU A 648 43.18 33.89 -9.31
CA LEU A 648 44.09 32.76 -9.36
C LEU A 648 44.98 32.82 -10.62
N LEU A 649 44.41 33.16 -11.77
CA LEU A 649 45.15 33.36 -13.03
C LEU A 649 46.25 34.42 -12.86
N GLY A 650 45.90 35.58 -12.30
CA GLY A 650 46.87 36.64 -12.03
C GLY A 650 48.01 36.19 -11.10
N ARG A 651 47.71 35.42 -10.05
CA ARG A 651 48.73 34.87 -9.13
C ARG A 651 49.70 33.90 -9.81
N LEU A 652 49.23 33.12 -10.79
CA LEU A 652 50.09 32.18 -11.53
C LEU A 652 50.94 32.88 -12.60
N GLN A 653 50.44 33.98 -13.18
CA GLN A 653 51.13 34.72 -14.25
C GLN A 653 52.18 35.73 -13.75
N ARG A 654 52.04 36.28 -12.54
CA ARG A 654 52.93 37.31 -11.97
C ARG A 654 54.43 36.96 -11.91
N ARG A 655 54.84 35.71 -12.19
CA ARG A 655 56.26 35.32 -12.26
C ARG A 655 56.89 35.41 -13.65
N LYS A 656 56.13 35.65 -14.72
CA LYS A 656 56.71 35.81 -16.08
C LYS A 656 57.45 37.15 -16.29
N PHE A 657 57.33 38.12 -15.39
CA PHE A 657 57.95 39.46 -15.54
C PHE A 657 59.17 39.73 -14.62
N GLY A 658 59.64 38.73 -13.86
CA GLY A 658 60.66 38.95 -12.82
C GLY A 658 62.10 38.54 -13.14
N ASN A 659 62.41 38.12 -14.37
CA ASN A 659 63.74 37.55 -14.71
C ASN A 659 64.40 38.18 -15.95
N PHE A 660 64.03 39.41 -16.34
CA PHE A 660 64.63 40.11 -17.49
C PHE A 660 65.52 41.32 -17.14
N PHE A 661 65.72 41.64 -15.86
CA PHE A 661 66.70 42.65 -15.44
C PHE A 661 67.57 42.08 -14.34
N GLY A 662 68.76 41.61 -14.71
CA GLY A 662 69.73 41.08 -13.77
C GLY A 662 70.88 40.35 -14.45
N LYS A 663 71.70 41.10 -15.20
CA LYS A 663 73.16 41.00 -15.36
C LYS A 663 73.55 41.65 -16.70
N ASP A 664 73.94 42.91 -16.63
CA ASP A 664 75.10 43.43 -17.35
C ASP A 664 76.13 43.83 -16.29
#